data_AF-A0A3B1KIS7-F1
#
_entry.id   AF-A0A3B1KIS7-F1
#
_cell.length_a   1.000
_cell.length_b   1.000
_cell.length_c   1.000
_cell.angle_alpha   90.00
_cell.angle_beta   90.00
_cell.angle_gamma   90.00
#
_symmetry.space_group_name_H-M   'P 1'
#
loop_
_entity.id
_entity.type
_entity.pdbx_description
1 polymer ?
#
loop_
_entity_poly.entity_id
_entity_poly.type
_entity_poly.pdbx_seq_one_letter_code
_entity_poly.pdbx_strand_id
1 'polypeptide(L)'
;MAEAVPDISDTPVPLKDPEPEPQSEPKPHPEPEPTVDPTQNDPPVSEDNGGEGGGEEEGGEGGGEEGSNSSVYRYIKEDLFTSEIYKVEIQNLPRFIGFNDLKKFLNKHGLNPHKIKIVGRQTFAFVTFKNQEERDRAMKLVHGMQWKGKVLSVRLAKPKADPIVRKRKQDEGTQGGGQPVPKRPAEEQDAEDETPLSEQIARAVTPLWKIPYEEQLRRKEQEVETVLQNLAREIGNNNKAMLPWLFVQKEKNKNMCCPLEPIRPSPQQTEYRNKCEFVIGMGADGEDKTVGFRLGKYKGGSCAVVSPADTVHTPKSAIRVVQAFQRYIRTTPYAVYSPETYEGHWRQLTVRTSRTNQIMAMVFFNPQKLSEEELGSLKKSLGQYFTEGDGRESRITSLHFVRMGQRTSAGTEDLPCELVAGDEWIHEELLGLKFRISPHSFFQTNTPAAEVLYSAVGEWAQLDQESTVLDVCCGTGTIGISLAKRVKKVIGIELCQEAVEDAKVNAKANNLTNVEFHCGKAEDIFPTVLNAVVSPNVTAIVDPPRAGLHSKVILAIRRAEHLKRLVYVACNAKAAKNNFVDLCRAPSNRVRGSPFRPVRAMAVDLFPQTMHCETILLFERVDYSANANTDANSANDTNSAIADSANANTDANSGSDTNSAIANTEANTADSANTAICTEPQNTQN
;
A
#
# COMPACT_ATOMS: atom_id res chain seq x y z
N MET A 1 42.82 51.18 19.00
CA MET A 1 43.81 51.53 17.95
C MET A 1 43.27 50.88 16.68
N ALA A 2 42.40 51.55 15.93
CA ALA A 2 42.72 52.44 14.78
C ALA A 2 43.44 51.63 13.70
N GLU A 3 42.85 51.38 12.53
CA GLU A 3 42.65 52.26 11.35
C GLU A 3 41.74 51.51 10.34
N ALA A 4 41.15 52.06 9.27
CA ALA A 4 40.71 53.37 8.81
C ALA A 4 39.89 53.09 7.53
N VAL A 5 38.89 53.92 7.28
CA VAL A 5 37.95 53.88 6.14
C VAL A 5 38.61 54.52 4.90
N PRO A 6 38.14 54.22 3.68
CA PRO A 6 37.76 55.33 2.82
C PRO A 6 36.35 55.21 2.24
N ASP A 7 35.76 56.40 2.19
CA ASP A 7 34.42 56.81 1.81
C ASP A 7 34.42 57.14 0.31
N ILE A 8 33.42 56.67 -0.44
CA ILE A 8 33.05 57.24 -1.74
C ILE A 8 31.53 57.23 -1.85
N SER A 9 30.97 58.41 -1.69
CA SER A 9 29.65 58.85 -2.11
C SER A 9 29.48 58.76 -3.63
N ASP A 10 28.35 58.23 -4.10
CA ASP A 10 27.71 58.79 -5.29
C ASP A 10 26.19 58.53 -5.29
N THR A 11 25.47 59.61 -5.58
CA THR A 11 24.02 59.76 -5.61
C THR A 11 23.33 58.86 -6.67
N PRO A 12 22.06 58.44 -6.45
CA PRO A 12 21.33 57.63 -7.42
C PRO A 12 20.85 58.46 -8.62
N VAL A 13 21.23 58.01 -9.82
CA VAL A 13 20.62 58.41 -11.09
C VAL A 13 19.24 57.73 -11.22
N PRO A 14 18.16 58.43 -11.63
CA PRO A 14 16.84 57.82 -11.78
C PRO A 14 16.84 56.91 -13.01
N LEU A 15 16.70 55.61 -12.79
CA LEU A 15 16.45 54.63 -13.85
C LEU A 15 14.99 54.74 -14.29
N LYS A 16 14.82 55.09 -15.57
CA LYS A 16 13.58 55.03 -16.36
C LYS A 16 12.80 53.75 -16.07
N ASP A 17 11.50 53.90 -15.82
CA ASP A 17 10.53 52.81 -15.85
C ASP A 17 10.62 52.06 -17.19
N PRO A 18 10.62 50.71 -17.19
CA PRO A 18 10.51 49.96 -18.42
C PRO A 18 9.08 50.11 -18.99
N GLU A 19 8.99 50.49 -20.26
CA GLU A 19 7.75 50.41 -21.03
C GLU A 19 7.20 48.97 -21.02
N PRO A 20 5.87 48.79 -21.02
CA PRO A 20 5.23 47.49 -20.95
C PRO A 20 5.48 46.70 -22.26
N GLU A 21 6.00 45.48 -22.15
CA GLU A 21 6.03 44.54 -23.27
C GLU A 21 4.60 44.24 -23.78
N PRO A 22 4.42 44.07 -25.10
CA PRO A 22 3.10 43.84 -25.70
C PRO A 22 2.54 42.49 -25.27
N GLN A 23 1.31 42.52 -24.74
CA GLN A 23 0.52 41.35 -24.40
C GLN A 23 0.33 40.46 -25.64
N SER A 24 0.79 39.21 -25.57
CA SER A 24 0.44 38.19 -26.56
C SER A 24 -1.04 37.81 -26.39
N GLU A 25 -1.83 38.04 -27.43
CA GLU A 25 -3.26 37.69 -27.49
C GLU A 25 -3.51 36.19 -27.24
N PRO A 26 -4.59 35.83 -26.52
CA PRO A 26 -4.98 34.44 -26.30
C PRO A 26 -5.56 33.82 -27.57
N LYS A 27 -5.10 32.61 -27.91
CA LYS A 27 -5.72 31.77 -28.95
C LYS A 27 -7.18 31.46 -28.57
N PRO A 28 -8.15 31.59 -29.50
CA PRO A 28 -9.55 31.35 -29.21
C PRO A 28 -9.83 29.85 -28.98
N HIS A 29 -10.62 29.58 -27.94
CA HIS A 29 -11.23 28.28 -27.68
C HIS A 29 -12.17 27.88 -28.83
N PRO A 30 -12.34 26.58 -29.14
CA PRO A 30 -13.33 26.13 -30.09
C PRO A 30 -14.74 26.36 -29.52
N GLU A 31 -15.55 27.12 -30.25
CA GLU A 31 -16.97 27.37 -29.96
C GLU A 31 -17.81 26.08 -30.05
N PRO A 32 -18.92 26.00 -29.28
CA PRO A 32 -19.84 24.87 -29.29
C PRO A 32 -20.72 24.87 -30.55
N GLU A 33 -20.99 23.68 -31.09
CA GLU A 33 -21.92 23.49 -32.20
C GLU A 33 -23.35 23.96 -31.85
N PRO A 34 -24.12 24.46 -32.84
CA PRO A 34 -25.35 25.20 -32.61
C PRO A 34 -26.53 24.28 -32.27
N THR A 35 -27.27 24.69 -31.23
CA THR A 35 -28.63 24.25 -30.95
C THR A 35 -29.56 24.67 -32.09
N VAL A 36 -30.19 23.69 -32.74
CA VAL A 36 -31.28 23.91 -33.68
C VAL A 36 -32.60 23.80 -32.92
N ASP A 37 -33.36 24.89 -32.88
CA ASP A 37 -34.79 24.88 -32.63
C ASP A 37 -35.47 25.21 -33.97
N PRO A 38 -36.52 24.49 -34.36
CA PRO A 38 -37.77 25.22 -34.51
C PRO A 38 -39.00 24.44 -34.04
N THR A 39 -39.79 25.15 -33.24
CA THR A 39 -41.25 25.16 -33.26
C THR A 39 -41.87 24.99 -34.66
N GLN A 40 -42.88 24.12 -34.82
CA GLN A 40 -44.27 24.47 -35.16
C GLN A 40 -45.08 23.31 -35.79
N ASN A 41 -46.29 23.15 -35.23
CA ASN A 41 -47.56 22.76 -35.86
C ASN A 41 -47.92 21.27 -36.05
N ASP A 42 -48.85 20.80 -35.20
CA ASP A 42 -49.95 19.85 -35.46
C ASP A 42 -50.77 20.21 -36.74
N PRO A 43 -51.81 19.47 -37.24
CA PRO A 43 -52.61 18.33 -36.69
C PRO A 43 -53.00 17.29 -37.83
N PRO A 44 -54.16 16.59 -37.88
CA PRO A 44 -54.98 15.83 -36.90
C PRO A 44 -55.31 14.36 -37.31
N VAL A 45 -55.81 13.59 -36.33
CA VAL A 45 -56.98 12.66 -36.30
C VAL A 45 -57.62 12.18 -37.62
N SER A 46 -57.87 10.86 -37.74
CA SER A 46 -59.19 10.22 -38.05
C SER A 46 -58.99 8.71 -38.33
N GLU A 47 -59.63 7.81 -37.56
CA GLU A 47 -60.80 6.97 -37.98
C GLU A 47 -60.39 5.80 -38.93
N ASP A 48 -60.87 4.56 -38.84
CA ASP A 48 -61.92 3.90 -38.06
C ASP A 48 -61.86 2.39 -38.44
N ASN A 49 -62.45 1.57 -37.57
CA ASN A 49 -63.11 0.28 -37.80
C ASN A 49 -62.39 -0.98 -38.33
N GLY A 50 -62.66 -2.09 -37.63
CA GLY A 50 -62.96 -3.36 -38.29
C GLY A 50 -62.50 -4.66 -37.62
N GLY A 51 -63.27 -5.16 -36.65
CA GLY A 51 -63.86 -6.51 -36.72
C GLY A 51 -63.04 -7.76 -36.37
N GLU A 52 -63.34 -8.29 -35.18
CA GLU A 52 -63.84 -9.65 -34.89
C GLU A 52 -62.99 -10.94 -35.05
N GLY A 53 -63.17 -11.81 -34.04
CA GLY A 53 -62.93 -13.25 -34.02
C GLY A 53 -61.86 -13.65 -32.99
N GLY A 54 -62.17 -14.05 -31.74
CA GLY A 54 -63.27 -14.89 -31.28
C GLY A 54 -62.68 -16.23 -30.81
N GLY A 55 -62.75 -16.54 -29.50
CA GLY A 55 -62.25 -17.79 -28.93
C GLY A 55 -62.04 -17.75 -27.40
N GLU A 56 -63.15 -17.78 -26.68
CA GLU A 56 -63.38 -18.30 -25.31
C GLU A 56 -62.61 -19.62 -25.04
N GLU A 57 -62.28 -20.13 -23.85
CA GLU A 57 -62.77 -20.12 -22.46
C GLU A 57 -61.66 -20.90 -21.67
N GLU A 58 -61.20 -20.58 -20.46
CA GLU A 58 -61.66 -20.99 -19.11
C GLU A 58 -60.57 -20.40 -18.18
N GLY A 59 -60.81 -19.73 -17.04
CA GLY A 59 -61.65 -20.13 -15.92
C GLY A 59 -60.77 -20.69 -14.79
N GLY A 60 -60.46 -19.89 -13.77
CA GLY A 60 -59.79 -20.40 -12.55
C GLY A 60 -59.17 -19.34 -11.63
N GLU A 61 -60.01 -18.72 -10.80
CA GLU A 61 -59.59 -17.94 -9.62
C GLU A 61 -58.84 -18.81 -8.59
N GLY A 62 -57.90 -18.18 -7.87
CA GLY A 62 -57.28 -18.76 -6.69
C GLY A 62 -56.30 -17.78 -6.03
N GLY A 63 -56.80 -16.97 -5.09
CA GLY A 63 -55.97 -16.13 -4.24
C GLY A 63 -55.02 -16.94 -3.35
N GLY A 64 -53.86 -16.37 -3.03
CA GLY A 64 -52.87 -16.99 -2.15
C GLY A 64 -51.70 -16.07 -1.80
N GLU A 65 -51.84 -15.39 -0.66
CA GLU A 65 -50.81 -15.01 0.32
C GLU A 65 -49.54 -14.25 -0.14
N GLU A 66 -49.49 -12.97 0.28
CA GLU A 66 -48.26 -12.20 0.48
C GLU A 66 -47.35 -12.87 1.54
N GLY A 67 -46.50 -13.79 1.09
CA GLY A 67 -45.38 -14.31 1.87
C GLY A 67 -44.14 -13.42 1.72
N SER A 68 -43.72 -12.78 2.82
CA SER A 68 -42.43 -12.11 2.99
C SER A 68 -41.26 -13.01 2.56
N ASN A 69 -40.81 -12.86 1.31
CA ASN A 69 -39.67 -13.60 0.80
C ASN A 69 -38.39 -12.81 1.11
N SER A 70 -37.69 -13.17 2.19
CA SER A 70 -36.36 -12.68 2.54
C SER A 70 -35.32 -13.25 1.55
N SER A 71 -35.39 -12.78 0.31
CA SER A 71 -34.52 -13.23 -0.76
C SER A 71 -33.05 -12.97 -0.39
N VAL A 72 -32.27 -14.05 -0.33
CA VAL A 72 -30.80 -14.10 -0.13
C VAL A 72 -30.03 -13.21 -1.13
N TYR A 73 -30.73 -12.68 -2.14
CA TYR A 73 -30.24 -11.89 -3.24
C TYR A 73 -30.87 -10.49 -3.30
N ARG A 74 -31.39 -9.95 -2.18
CA ARG A 74 -32.11 -8.66 -2.13
C ARG A 74 -31.30 -7.44 -2.63
N TYR A 75 -29.97 -7.52 -2.66
CA TYR A 75 -29.12 -6.49 -3.26
C TYR A 75 -29.19 -6.43 -4.81
N ILE A 76 -29.94 -7.34 -5.45
CA ILE A 76 -30.11 -7.44 -6.92
C ILE A 76 -31.39 -6.69 -7.39
N LYS A 77 -32.00 -5.83 -6.57
CA LYS A 77 -33.18 -5.04 -6.98
C LYS A 77 -32.92 -4.27 -8.29
N GLU A 78 -33.96 -4.17 -9.12
CA GLU A 78 -33.92 -3.62 -10.49
C GLU A 78 -33.42 -2.17 -10.58
N ASP A 79 -33.52 -1.40 -9.48
CA ASP A 79 -33.06 0.00 -9.39
C ASP A 79 -31.62 0.17 -8.86
N LEU A 80 -30.88 -0.92 -8.56
CA LEU A 80 -29.54 -0.88 -7.96
C LEU A 80 -28.48 -1.49 -8.88
N PHE A 81 -27.53 -0.67 -9.35
CA PHE A 81 -26.40 -1.14 -10.16
C PHE A 81 -25.52 -2.11 -9.35
N THR A 82 -25.58 -3.41 -9.66
CA THR A 82 -24.62 -4.39 -9.13
C THR A 82 -23.92 -5.13 -10.25
N SER A 83 -22.58 -5.05 -10.29
CA SER A 83 -21.76 -5.75 -11.30
C SER A 83 -21.86 -7.29 -11.25
N GLU A 84 -22.60 -7.84 -10.28
CA GLU A 84 -22.94 -9.26 -10.22
C GLU A 84 -24.05 -9.62 -11.24
N ILE A 85 -24.91 -8.69 -11.66
CA ILE A 85 -25.92 -8.97 -12.71
C ILE A 85 -25.31 -9.02 -14.12
N TYR A 86 -24.18 -8.34 -14.35
CA TYR A 86 -23.45 -8.36 -15.63
C TYR A 86 -22.31 -9.39 -15.65
N LYS A 87 -22.38 -10.38 -14.79
CA LYS A 87 -21.33 -11.38 -14.60
C LYS A 87 -21.77 -12.74 -15.13
N VAL A 88 -20.90 -13.33 -15.94
CA VAL A 88 -21.04 -14.69 -16.47
C VAL A 88 -19.95 -15.59 -15.92
N GLU A 89 -20.24 -16.87 -15.88
CA GLU A 89 -19.31 -17.95 -15.63
C GLU A 89 -19.03 -18.67 -16.96
N ILE A 90 -17.79 -18.62 -17.43
CA ILE A 90 -17.31 -19.37 -18.60
C ILE A 90 -16.62 -20.63 -18.10
N GLN A 91 -17.22 -21.78 -18.36
CA GLN A 91 -16.74 -23.12 -18.01
C GLN A 91 -16.07 -23.81 -19.20
N ASN A 92 -15.38 -24.92 -18.91
CA ASN A 92 -14.60 -25.74 -19.85
C ASN A 92 -13.43 -25.00 -20.53
N LEU A 93 -12.83 -24.03 -19.85
CA LEU A 93 -11.62 -23.37 -20.33
C LEU A 93 -10.48 -24.39 -20.54
N PRO A 94 -9.66 -24.26 -21.60
CA PRO A 94 -8.47 -25.08 -21.76
C PRO A 94 -7.55 -25.01 -20.53
N ARG A 95 -6.87 -26.12 -20.22
CA ARG A 95 -5.90 -26.14 -19.10
C ARG A 95 -4.77 -25.15 -19.37
N PHE A 96 -4.24 -24.54 -18.31
CA PHE A 96 -3.13 -23.57 -18.34
C PHE A 96 -3.40 -22.23 -19.05
N ILE A 97 -4.67 -21.85 -19.23
CA ILE A 97 -5.03 -20.53 -19.76
C ILE A 97 -4.83 -19.44 -18.71
N GLY A 98 -4.07 -18.40 -19.08
CA GLY A 98 -3.87 -17.21 -18.27
C GLY A 98 -4.90 -16.12 -18.52
N PHE A 99 -4.90 -15.10 -17.66
CA PHE A 99 -5.76 -13.91 -17.79
C PHE A 99 -5.66 -13.26 -19.18
N ASN A 100 -4.43 -13.09 -19.68
CA ASN A 100 -4.17 -12.44 -20.97
C ASN A 100 -4.70 -13.25 -22.15
N ASP A 101 -4.70 -14.58 -22.07
CA ASP A 101 -5.18 -15.44 -23.15
C ASP A 101 -6.70 -15.36 -23.27
N LEU A 102 -7.41 -15.41 -22.13
CA LEU A 102 -8.87 -15.26 -22.11
C LEU A 102 -9.30 -13.84 -22.52
N LYS A 103 -8.58 -12.81 -22.08
CA LYS A 103 -8.84 -11.42 -22.53
C LYS A 103 -8.67 -11.26 -24.04
N LYS A 104 -7.58 -11.79 -24.61
CA LYS A 104 -7.36 -11.77 -26.07
C LYS A 104 -8.43 -12.54 -26.83
N PHE A 105 -8.84 -13.71 -26.34
CA PHE A 105 -9.91 -14.50 -26.92
C PHE A 105 -11.22 -13.71 -26.96
N LEU A 106 -11.66 -13.15 -25.83
CA LEU A 106 -12.90 -12.37 -25.76
C LEU A 106 -12.85 -11.13 -26.67
N ASN A 107 -11.73 -10.39 -26.65
CA ASN A 107 -11.55 -9.21 -27.51
C ASN A 107 -11.59 -9.58 -29.01
N LYS A 108 -11.03 -10.72 -29.41
CA LYS A 108 -11.09 -11.20 -30.79
C LYS A 108 -12.53 -11.47 -31.26
N HIS A 109 -13.42 -11.79 -30.34
CA HIS A 109 -14.85 -12.01 -30.60
C HIS A 109 -15.71 -10.76 -30.32
N GLY A 110 -15.10 -9.57 -30.27
CA GLY A 110 -15.81 -8.30 -30.11
C GLY A 110 -16.38 -8.06 -28.71
N LEU A 111 -15.91 -8.82 -27.70
CA LEU A 111 -16.35 -8.68 -26.31
C LEU A 111 -15.28 -7.97 -25.50
N ASN A 112 -15.65 -6.93 -24.75
CA ASN A 112 -14.72 -6.16 -23.92
C ASN A 112 -14.97 -6.39 -22.42
N PRO A 113 -14.31 -7.38 -21.81
CA PRO A 113 -14.56 -7.70 -20.41
C PRO A 113 -14.05 -6.58 -19.48
N HIS A 114 -14.92 -6.09 -18.59
CA HIS A 114 -14.56 -5.12 -17.55
C HIS A 114 -13.68 -5.78 -16.47
N LYS A 115 -13.96 -7.03 -16.10
CA LYS A 115 -13.17 -7.80 -15.13
C LYS A 115 -13.16 -9.27 -15.49
N ILE A 116 -12.01 -9.92 -15.38
CA ILE A 116 -11.85 -11.37 -15.55
C ILE A 116 -11.23 -11.94 -14.29
N LYS A 117 -11.81 -13.03 -13.77
CA LYS A 117 -11.27 -13.79 -12.66
C LYS A 117 -11.25 -15.28 -13.01
N ILE A 118 -10.06 -15.80 -13.30
CA ILE A 118 -9.83 -17.24 -13.50
C ILE A 118 -9.71 -17.91 -12.14
N VAL A 119 -10.34 -19.07 -11.95
CA VAL A 119 -10.41 -19.75 -10.65
C VAL A 119 -9.60 -21.05 -10.63
N GLY A 120 -8.34 -20.96 -10.17
CA GLY A 120 -7.53 -22.12 -9.75
C GLY A 120 -7.43 -23.27 -10.77
N ARG A 121 -7.11 -24.50 -10.33
CA ARG A 121 -7.01 -25.71 -11.19
C ARG A 121 -8.32 -26.09 -11.92
N GLN A 122 -9.40 -25.35 -11.70
CA GLN A 122 -10.69 -25.58 -12.31
C GLN A 122 -10.79 -24.80 -13.63
N THR A 123 -11.30 -25.45 -14.66
CA THR A 123 -11.38 -24.95 -16.04
C THR A 123 -12.51 -23.94 -16.21
N PHE A 124 -12.61 -22.92 -15.36
CA PHE A 124 -13.62 -21.86 -15.51
C PHE A 124 -13.15 -20.48 -15.04
N ALA A 125 -13.82 -19.44 -15.53
CA ALA A 125 -13.59 -18.05 -15.17
C ALA A 125 -14.89 -17.29 -14.98
N PHE A 126 -14.88 -16.32 -14.07
CA PHE A 126 -15.91 -15.30 -13.98
C PHE A 126 -15.51 -14.09 -14.81
N VAL A 127 -16.41 -13.66 -15.69
CA VAL A 127 -16.21 -12.49 -16.54
C VAL A 127 -17.34 -11.51 -16.28
N THR A 128 -17.00 -10.26 -15.94
CA THR A 128 -17.95 -9.17 -15.72
C THR A 128 -17.86 -8.20 -16.89
N PHE A 129 -19.01 -7.83 -17.44
CA PHE A 129 -19.17 -6.87 -18.53
C PHE A 129 -19.68 -5.52 -18.00
N LYS A 130 -19.63 -4.49 -18.85
CA LYS A 130 -20.04 -3.14 -18.45
C LYS A 130 -21.56 -2.96 -18.37
N ASN A 131 -22.30 -3.70 -19.19
CA ASN A 131 -23.75 -3.60 -19.28
C ASN A 131 -24.39 -4.97 -19.60
N GLN A 132 -25.72 -5.00 -19.62
CA GLN A 132 -26.52 -6.19 -19.90
C GLN A 132 -26.33 -6.70 -21.33
N GLU A 133 -26.30 -5.80 -22.31
CA GLU A 133 -26.16 -6.15 -23.71
C GLU A 133 -24.87 -6.91 -24.01
N GLU A 134 -23.72 -6.45 -23.48
CA GLU A 134 -22.44 -7.13 -23.64
C GLU A 134 -22.42 -8.51 -22.96
N ARG A 135 -23.05 -8.62 -21.78
CA ARG A 135 -23.18 -9.88 -21.05
C ARG A 135 -24.05 -10.89 -21.80
N ASP A 136 -25.18 -10.46 -22.34
CA ASP A 136 -26.09 -11.32 -23.11
C ASP A 136 -25.48 -11.68 -24.48
N ARG A 137 -24.73 -10.75 -25.09
CA ARG A 137 -23.92 -11.02 -26.28
C ARG A 137 -22.83 -12.05 -25.99
N ALA A 138 -22.14 -11.97 -24.85
CA ALA A 138 -21.16 -12.96 -24.44
C ALA A 138 -21.77 -14.34 -24.18
N MET A 139 -22.95 -14.39 -23.57
CA MET A 139 -23.71 -15.63 -23.38
C MET A 139 -24.05 -16.28 -24.72
N LYS A 140 -24.56 -15.52 -25.69
CA LYS A 140 -24.92 -16.05 -27.02
C LYS A 140 -23.70 -16.45 -27.85
N LEU A 141 -22.65 -15.63 -27.86
CA LEU A 141 -21.50 -15.84 -28.75
C LEU A 141 -20.52 -16.90 -28.23
N VAL A 142 -20.25 -16.93 -26.92
CA VAL A 142 -19.18 -17.77 -26.37
C VAL A 142 -19.71 -19.14 -25.93
N HIS A 143 -21.00 -19.27 -25.63
CA HIS A 143 -21.60 -20.56 -25.31
C HIS A 143 -21.60 -21.48 -26.54
N GLY A 144 -21.09 -22.70 -26.39
CA GLY A 144 -20.98 -23.67 -27.48
C GLY A 144 -19.77 -23.45 -28.40
N MET A 145 -18.96 -22.41 -28.18
CA MET A 145 -17.79 -22.14 -29.01
C MET A 145 -16.65 -23.11 -28.69
N GLN A 146 -15.98 -23.59 -29.73
CA GLN A 146 -14.81 -24.44 -29.58
C GLN A 146 -13.54 -23.60 -29.44
N TRP A 147 -12.83 -23.75 -28.33
CA TRP A 147 -11.54 -23.11 -28.09
C TRP A 147 -10.50 -24.14 -27.65
N LYS A 148 -9.41 -24.29 -28.45
CA LYS A 148 -8.34 -25.28 -28.23
C LYS A 148 -8.86 -26.70 -27.92
N GLY A 149 -9.84 -27.16 -28.71
CA GLY A 149 -10.43 -28.50 -28.57
C GLY A 149 -11.43 -28.68 -27.42
N LYS A 150 -11.81 -27.60 -26.71
CA LYS A 150 -12.86 -27.63 -25.69
C LYS A 150 -14.05 -26.78 -26.10
N VAL A 151 -15.26 -27.30 -25.87
CA VAL A 151 -16.51 -26.55 -26.06
C VAL A 151 -16.79 -25.77 -24.79
N LEU A 152 -16.79 -24.44 -24.90
CA LEU A 152 -17.04 -23.54 -23.78
C LEU A 152 -18.52 -23.54 -23.42
N SER A 153 -18.82 -23.47 -22.12
CA SER A 153 -20.18 -23.28 -21.63
C SER A 153 -20.25 -21.97 -20.86
N VAL A 154 -21.14 -21.07 -21.25
CA VAL A 154 -21.34 -19.81 -20.55
C VAL A 154 -22.68 -19.84 -19.83
N ARG A 155 -22.68 -19.46 -18.56
CA ARG A 155 -23.88 -19.38 -17.72
C ARG A 155 -23.88 -18.06 -16.97
N LEU A 156 -25.06 -17.57 -16.58
CA LEU A 156 -25.14 -16.48 -15.62
C LEU A 156 -24.44 -16.90 -14.33
N ALA A 157 -23.54 -16.04 -13.83
CA ALA A 157 -22.86 -16.33 -12.58
C ALA A 157 -23.89 -16.33 -11.45
N LYS A 158 -23.98 -17.42 -10.68
CA LYS A 158 -24.80 -17.40 -9.47
C LYS A 158 -24.25 -16.32 -8.53
N PRO A 159 -25.07 -15.37 -8.07
CA PRO A 159 -24.62 -14.35 -7.14
C PRO A 159 -24.06 -15.03 -5.89
N LYS A 160 -22.90 -14.58 -5.42
CA LYS A 160 -22.37 -15.12 -4.17
C LYS A 160 -23.24 -14.62 -3.02
N ALA A 161 -23.85 -15.53 -2.28
CA ALA A 161 -24.52 -15.20 -1.03
C ALA A 161 -23.56 -14.42 -0.13
N ASP A 162 -24.08 -13.34 0.48
CA ASP A 162 -23.30 -12.48 1.36
C ASP A 162 -22.68 -13.32 2.49
N PRO A 163 -21.38 -13.17 2.82
CA PRO A 163 -20.73 -13.90 3.90
C PRO A 163 -21.46 -13.82 5.24
N ILE A 164 -22.14 -12.70 5.53
CA ILE A 164 -22.88 -12.47 6.77
C ILE A 164 -24.20 -13.24 6.74
N VAL A 165 -24.97 -13.13 5.65
CA VAL A 165 -26.21 -13.91 5.45
C VAL A 165 -25.92 -15.41 5.45
N ARG A 166 -24.77 -15.83 4.90
CA ARG A 166 -24.33 -17.23 4.94
C ARG A 166 -24.00 -17.69 6.37
N LYS A 167 -23.39 -16.83 7.18
CA LYS A 167 -23.10 -17.16 8.59
C LYS A 167 -24.38 -17.17 9.42
N ARG A 168 -25.24 -16.16 9.30
CA ARG A 168 -26.56 -16.14 9.95
C ARG A 168 -27.41 -17.37 9.61
N LYS A 169 -27.45 -17.81 8.35
CA LYS A 169 -28.14 -19.07 7.98
C LYS A 169 -27.46 -20.34 8.51
N GLN A 170 -26.14 -20.33 8.69
CA GLN A 170 -25.44 -21.42 9.37
C GLN A 170 -25.78 -21.42 10.86
N ASP A 171 -25.82 -20.25 11.49
CA ASP A 171 -26.16 -20.09 12.91
C ASP A 171 -27.65 -20.42 13.18
N GLU A 172 -28.57 -19.97 12.32
CA GLU A 172 -30.01 -20.30 12.33
C GLU A 172 -30.26 -21.79 12.02
N GLY A 173 -29.51 -22.39 11.08
CA GLY A 173 -29.60 -23.80 10.73
C GLY A 173 -29.06 -24.75 11.82
N THR A 174 -28.29 -24.23 12.77
CA THR A 174 -27.74 -25.02 13.89
C THR A 174 -28.69 -25.09 15.09
N GLN A 175 -29.80 -24.32 15.08
CA GLN A 175 -30.88 -24.46 16.08
C GLN A 175 -31.81 -25.67 15.80
N GLY A 176 -31.69 -26.32 14.64
CA GLY A 176 -32.42 -27.53 14.29
C GLY A 176 -31.53 -28.78 14.30
N GLY A 177 -31.32 -29.37 15.48
CA GLY A 177 -30.94 -30.77 15.67
C GLY A 177 -29.71 -31.29 14.90
N GLY A 178 -28.51 -31.01 15.38
CA GLY A 178 -27.27 -31.69 14.98
C GLY A 178 -26.03 -30.86 15.30
N GLN A 179 -25.12 -31.41 16.11
CA GLN A 179 -23.88 -30.75 16.55
C GLN A 179 -23.13 -30.07 15.39
N PRO A 180 -22.70 -28.80 15.54
CA PRO A 180 -21.85 -28.17 14.55
C PRO A 180 -20.48 -28.86 14.59
N VAL A 181 -19.89 -29.12 13.41
CA VAL A 181 -18.46 -29.39 13.30
C VAL A 181 -17.77 -28.03 13.11
N PRO A 182 -17.10 -27.46 14.13
CA PRO A 182 -16.46 -26.17 14.00
C PRO A 182 -15.08 -26.35 13.37
N LYS A 183 -14.71 -25.41 12.48
CA LYS A 183 -13.33 -25.27 11.96
C LYS A 183 -12.38 -24.55 12.94
N ARG A 184 -12.79 -24.39 14.20
CA ARG A 184 -11.99 -23.90 15.32
C ARG A 184 -12.22 -24.79 16.54
N PRO A 185 -11.22 -24.98 17.41
CA PRO A 185 -11.38 -25.75 18.64
C PRO A 185 -12.52 -25.16 19.49
N ALA A 186 -13.39 -26.03 20.03
CA ALA A 186 -14.57 -25.63 20.80
C ALA A 186 -14.23 -24.79 22.05
N GLU A 187 -13.03 -24.96 22.61
CA GLU A 187 -12.55 -24.21 23.79
C GLU A 187 -12.38 -22.70 23.54
N GLU A 188 -12.22 -22.24 22.29
CA GLU A 188 -12.08 -20.81 21.97
C GLU A 188 -13.42 -20.09 21.78
N GLN A 189 -14.51 -20.82 21.49
CA GLN A 189 -15.83 -20.21 21.25
C GLN A 189 -16.58 -19.91 22.54
N ASP A 190 -16.53 -20.82 23.52
CA ASP A 190 -17.20 -20.63 24.81
C ASP A 190 -16.51 -19.55 25.68
N ALA A 191 -15.21 -19.27 25.42
CA ALA A 191 -14.45 -18.24 26.11
C ALA A 191 -14.57 -16.83 25.48
N GLU A 192 -15.01 -16.70 24.23
CA GLU A 192 -15.21 -15.38 23.58
C GLU A 192 -16.46 -14.67 24.11
N ASP A 193 -17.53 -15.40 24.44
CA ASP A 193 -18.80 -14.83 24.91
C ASP A 193 -18.77 -14.28 26.35
N GLU A 194 -17.79 -14.67 27.18
CA GLU A 194 -17.59 -14.11 28.55
C GLU A 194 -16.60 -12.92 28.62
N THR A 195 -15.84 -12.64 27.55
CA THR A 195 -14.85 -11.56 27.58
C THR A 195 -15.47 -10.17 27.39
N PRO A 196 -15.11 -9.15 28.19
CA PRO A 196 -15.62 -7.80 28.01
C PRO A 196 -15.39 -7.25 26.60
N LEU A 197 -16.36 -6.49 26.07
CA LEU A 197 -16.27 -5.89 24.72
C LEU A 197 -15.00 -5.05 24.53
N SER A 198 -14.55 -4.38 25.59
CA SER A 198 -13.30 -3.60 25.63
C SER A 198 -12.06 -4.48 25.37
N GLU A 199 -12.02 -5.69 25.92
CA GLU A 199 -10.95 -6.64 25.66
C GLU A 199 -11.04 -7.23 24.24
N GLN A 200 -12.25 -7.57 23.78
CA GLN A 200 -12.45 -8.08 22.43
C GLN A 200 -11.97 -7.06 21.38
N ILE A 201 -12.34 -5.77 21.54
CA ILE A 201 -11.92 -4.75 20.59
C ILE A 201 -10.42 -4.47 20.67
N ALA A 202 -9.83 -4.44 21.88
CA ALA A 202 -8.40 -4.27 22.05
C ALA A 202 -7.60 -5.41 21.39
N ARG A 203 -8.09 -6.66 21.46
CA ARG A 203 -7.51 -7.80 20.73
C ARG A 203 -7.62 -7.63 19.21
N ALA A 204 -8.71 -7.05 18.71
CA ALA A 204 -8.92 -6.85 17.27
C ALA A 204 -8.01 -5.78 16.67
N VAL A 205 -7.81 -4.66 17.37
CA VAL A 205 -7.06 -3.49 16.86
C VAL A 205 -5.60 -3.45 17.29
N THR A 206 -5.29 -3.98 18.48
CA THR A 206 -3.95 -3.96 19.10
C THR A 206 -3.62 -5.32 19.70
N PRO A 207 -3.53 -6.41 18.90
CA PRO A 207 -3.49 -7.80 19.38
C PRO A 207 -2.37 -8.14 20.39
N LEU A 208 -1.31 -7.33 20.47
CA LEU A 208 -0.21 -7.52 21.42
C LEU A 208 -0.31 -6.62 22.66
N TRP A 209 -1.43 -5.96 22.90
CA TRP A 209 -1.56 -4.96 23.98
C TRP A 209 -1.30 -5.47 25.41
N LYS A 210 -1.53 -6.76 25.66
CA LYS A 210 -1.19 -7.43 26.94
C LYS A 210 0.24 -7.98 27.00
N ILE A 211 0.99 -7.93 25.91
CA ILE A 211 2.35 -8.47 25.82
C ILE A 211 3.35 -7.39 26.26
N PRO A 212 4.35 -7.69 27.12
CA PRO A 212 5.41 -6.74 27.46
C PRO A 212 6.10 -6.20 26.21
N TYR A 213 6.43 -4.91 26.19
CA TYR A 213 6.85 -4.22 24.97
C TYR A 213 8.10 -4.82 24.33
N GLU A 214 9.08 -5.18 25.16
CA GLU A 214 10.34 -5.82 24.77
C GLU A 214 10.09 -7.18 24.08
N GLU A 215 9.09 -7.93 24.53
CA GLU A 215 8.66 -9.17 23.89
C GLU A 215 7.94 -8.90 22.56
N GLN A 216 7.20 -7.78 22.44
CA GLN A 216 6.63 -7.36 21.15
C GLN A 216 7.75 -7.07 20.13
N LEU A 217 8.77 -6.33 20.54
CA LEU A 217 9.93 -6.01 19.71
C LEU A 217 10.65 -7.29 19.26
N ARG A 218 10.90 -8.23 20.17
CA ARG A 218 11.52 -9.52 19.86
C ARG A 218 10.72 -10.31 18.82
N ARG A 219 9.38 -10.35 18.94
CA ARG A 219 8.50 -11.03 17.97
C ARG A 219 8.55 -10.38 16.58
N LYS A 220 8.56 -9.05 16.52
CA LYS A 220 8.69 -8.29 15.25
C LYS A 220 10.03 -8.52 14.58
N GLU A 221 11.11 -8.46 15.36
CA GLU A 221 12.47 -8.72 14.86
C GLU A 221 12.61 -10.14 14.29
N GLN A 222 12.03 -11.14 14.96
CA GLN A 222 11.99 -12.52 14.47
C GLN A 222 11.23 -12.66 13.13
N GLU A 223 10.17 -11.88 12.91
CA GLU A 223 9.46 -11.85 11.61
C GLU A 223 10.36 -11.28 10.51
N VAL A 224 11.12 -10.22 10.80
CA VAL A 224 12.09 -9.63 9.86
C VAL A 224 13.24 -10.58 9.56
N GLU A 225 13.80 -11.26 10.57
CA GLU A 225 14.80 -12.32 10.38
C GLU A 225 14.30 -13.39 9.42
N THR A 226 13.05 -13.84 9.60
CA THR A 226 12.41 -14.83 8.72
C THR A 226 12.30 -14.31 7.28
N VAL A 227 11.98 -13.03 7.08
CA VAL A 227 11.94 -12.42 5.75
C VAL A 227 13.33 -12.41 5.10
N LEU A 228 14.38 -12.05 5.85
CA LEU A 228 15.76 -11.97 5.34
C LEU A 228 16.35 -13.36 5.02
N GLN A 229 16.08 -14.37 5.84
CA GLN A 229 16.45 -15.77 5.55
C GLN A 229 15.76 -16.28 4.28
N ASN A 230 14.48 -15.93 4.10
CA ASN A 230 13.75 -16.28 2.88
C ASN A 230 14.29 -15.54 1.66
N LEU A 231 14.63 -14.25 1.80
CA LEU A 231 15.25 -13.46 0.74
C LEU A 231 16.61 -14.06 0.33
N ALA A 232 17.46 -14.46 1.29
CA ALA A 232 18.72 -15.13 1.02
C ALA A 232 18.54 -16.35 0.11
N ARG A 233 17.59 -17.23 0.46
CA ARG A 233 17.25 -18.41 -0.34
C ARG A 233 16.84 -18.05 -1.77
N GLU A 234 15.97 -17.04 -1.93
CA GLU A 234 15.55 -16.60 -3.27
C GLU A 234 16.67 -16.00 -4.09
N ILE A 235 17.58 -15.23 -3.47
CA ILE A 235 18.76 -14.68 -4.15
C ILE A 235 19.59 -15.83 -4.73
N GLY A 236 19.90 -16.86 -3.94
CA GLY A 236 20.67 -18.03 -4.41
C GLY A 236 19.96 -18.85 -5.49
N ASN A 237 18.63 -18.81 -5.54
CA ASN A 237 17.84 -19.45 -6.60
C ASN A 237 17.83 -18.63 -7.90
N ASN A 238 17.84 -17.29 -7.80
CA ASN A 238 17.66 -16.38 -8.92
C ASN A 238 18.96 -15.73 -9.43
N ASN A 239 20.08 -15.87 -8.71
CA ASN A 239 21.37 -15.31 -9.07
C ASN A 239 22.53 -16.20 -8.58
N LYS A 240 22.95 -17.15 -9.42
CA LYS A 240 24.03 -18.09 -9.09
C LYS A 240 25.39 -17.42 -8.89
N ALA A 241 25.64 -16.30 -9.59
CA ALA A 241 26.88 -15.53 -9.43
C ALA A 241 27.03 -14.90 -8.05
N MET A 242 25.94 -14.71 -7.30
CA MET A 242 25.98 -14.19 -5.92
C MET A 242 26.17 -15.28 -4.87
N LEU A 243 26.21 -16.57 -5.24
CA LEU A 243 26.32 -17.66 -4.26
C LEU A 243 27.57 -17.57 -3.37
N PRO A 244 28.79 -17.31 -3.88
CA PRO A 244 29.98 -17.19 -3.02
C PRO A 244 29.82 -16.11 -1.94
N TRP A 245 29.37 -14.92 -2.33
CA TRP A 245 29.06 -13.83 -1.39
C TRP A 245 27.96 -14.21 -0.40
N LEU A 246 26.89 -14.86 -0.89
CA LEU A 246 25.74 -15.22 -0.07
C LEU A 246 26.08 -16.29 0.97
N PHE A 247 26.97 -17.25 0.66
CA PHE A 247 27.43 -18.24 1.65
C PHE A 247 28.10 -17.55 2.84
N VAL A 248 29.02 -16.60 2.57
CA VAL A 248 29.67 -15.80 3.62
C VAL A 248 28.65 -15.00 4.43
N GLN A 249 27.65 -14.40 3.79
CA GLN A 249 26.60 -13.66 4.52
C GLN A 249 25.75 -14.57 5.40
N LYS A 250 25.37 -15.75 4.90
CA LYS A 250 24.54 -16.70 5.64
C LYS A 250 25.26 -17.26 6.87
N GLU A 251 26.57 -17.53 6.75
CA GLU A 251 27.38 -17.99 7.87
C GLU A 251 27.50 -16.91 8.96
N LYS A 252 27.78 -15.66 8.56
CA LYS A 252 27.93 -14.54 9.50
C LYS A 252 26.63 -14.07 10.14
N ASN A 253 25.51 -14.16 9.42
CA ASN A 253 24.26 -13.51 9.79
C ASN A 253 23.10 -14.49 10.00
N LYS A 254 23.33 -15.64 10.66
CA LYS A 254 22.26 -16.61 11.02
C LYS A 254 21.35 -16.99 9.82
N ASN A 255 21.95 -17.36 8.70
CA ASN A 255 21.29 -17.68 7.42
C ASN A 255 20.59 -16.51 6.69
N MET A 256 20.74 -15.26 7.14
CA MET A 256 20.22 -14.07 6.45
C MET A 256 21.14 -13.63 5.29
N CYS A 257 20.61 -12.78 4.42
CA CYS A 257 21.37 -12.21 3.29
C CYS A 257 22.22 -10.99 3.66
N CYS A 258 22.03 -10.42 4.84
CA CYS A 258 22.77 -9.29 5.39
C CYS A 258 22.60 -9.23 6.92
N PRO A 259 23.38 -8.42 7.65
CA PRO A 259 23.15 -8.14 9.07
C PRO A 259 21.79 -7.47 9.32
N LEU A 260 21.13 -7.89 10.40
CA LEU A 260 19.93 -7.26 10.94
C LEU A 260 20.35 -6.47 12.19
N GLU A 261 20.28 -5.14 12.12
CA GLU A 261 20.46 -4.28 13.30
C GLU A 261 19.24 -4.41 14.23
N PRO A 262 19.41 -4.22 15.55
CA PRO A 262 18.29 -4.30 16.50
C PRO A 262 17.12 -3.40 16.12
N ILE A 263 15.90 -3.90 16.30
CA ILE A 263 14.69 -3.11 16.06
C ILE A 263 14.69 -1.84 16.91
N ARG A 264 14.46 -0.68 16.28
CA ARG A 264 14.35 0.60 16.97
C ARG A 264 12.94 0.74 17.59
N PRO A 265 12.83 0.97 18.91
CA PRO A 265 11.54 1.10 19.58
C PRO A 265 10.81 2.39 19.19
N SER A 266 9.48 2.39 19.34
CA SER A 266 8.68 3.61 19.27
C SER A 266 8.98 4.48 20.50
N PRO A 267 9.28 5.79 20.33
CA PRO A 267 9.39 6.70 21.46
C PRO A 267 8.07 6.84 22.25
N GLN A 268 6.94 6.65 21.58
CA GLN A 268 5.61 6.71 22.17
C GLN A 268 4.82 5.43 21.88
N GLN A 269 4.39 4.74 22.94
CA GLN A 269 3.76 3.41 22.82
C GLN A 269 2.24 3.45 22.95
N THR A 270 1.67 4.46 23.59
CA THR A 270 0.21 4.63 23.77
C THR A 270 -0.23 5.95 23.20
N GLU A 271 -1.52 6.08 22.84
CA GLU A 271 -2.09 7.31 22.28
C GLU A 271 -1.28 7.88 21.09
N TYR A 272 -0.54 7.02 20.38
CA TYR A 272 0.45 7.43 19.37
C TYR A 272 -0.20 7.70 18.00
N ARG A 273 -1.41 7.19 17.78
CA ARG A 273 -2.01 7.13 16.45
C ARG A 273 -2.65 8.46 16.07
N ASN A 274 -1.94 9.25 15.26
CA ASN A 274 -2.37 10.59 14.85
C ASN A 274 -3.45 10.61 13.75
N LYS A 275 -3.81 9.45 13.17
CA LYS A 275 -4.92 9.25 12.23
C LYS A 275 -5.71 7.98 12.59
N CYS A 276 -6.95 8.15 13.02
CA CYS A 276 -7.87 7.07 13.35
C CYS A 276 -9.09 7.08 12.42
N GLU A 277 -9.45 5.92 11.89
CA GLU A 277 -10.62 5.71 11.04
C GLU A 277 -11.64 4.87 11.81
N PHE A 278 -12.79 5.47 12.10
CA PHE A 278 -13.86 4.87 12.89
C PHE A 278 -15.05 4.56 11.98
N VAL A 279 -15.56 3.34 12.07
CA VAL A 279 -16.78 2.91 11.37
C VAL A 279 -17.99 3.33 12.21
N ILE A 280 -19.09 3.65 11.54
CA ILE A 280 -20.37 3.95 12.16
C ILE A 280 -21.32 2.78 11.88
N GLY A 281 -21.96 2.25 12.92
CA GLY A 281 -22.82 1.08 12.79
C GLY A 281 -23.60 0.78 14.07
N MET A 282 -24.25 -0.38 14.08
CA MET A 282 -24.89 -0.90 15.29
C MET A 282 -23.83 -1.25 16.32
N GLY A 283 -24.03 -0.80 17.56
CA GLY A 283 -23.20 -1.12 18.70
C GLY A 283 -23.30 -2.60 19.06
N ALA A 284 -22.21 -3.19 19.57
CA ALA A 284 -22.25 -4.56 20.09
C ALA A 284 -23.09 -4.68 21.38
N ASP A 285 -23.35 -3.55 22.03
CA ASP A 285 -24.29 -3.34 23.14
C ASP A 285 -25.76 -3.16 22.67
N GLY A 286 -26.02 -3.19 21.36
CA GLY A 286 -27.33 -2.97 20.77
C GLY A 286 -27.67 -1.50 20.48
N GLU A 287 -26.80 -0.56 20.86
CA GLU A 287 -27.04 0.86 20.66
C GLU A 287 -26.90 1.26 19.19
N ASP A 288 -27.87 2.02 18.66
CA ASP A 288 -27.78 2.55 17.30
C ASP A 288 -26.75 3.69 17.18
N LYS A 289 -26.22 3.86 15.97
CA LYS A 289 -25.26 4.93 15.60
C LYS A 289 -24.05 4.98 16.51
N THR A 290 -23.46 3.81 16.79
CA THR A 290 -22.22 3.69 17.52
C THR A 290 -21.04 4.00 16.59
N VAL A 291 -20.12 4.84 17.06
CA VAL A 291 -18.93 5.27 16.33
C VAL A 291 -17.70 4.63 16.96
N GLY A 292 -16.95 3.86 16.20
CA GLY A 292 -15.78 3.19 16.76
C GLY A 292 -15.14 2.17 15.82
N PHE A 293 -14.66 1.06 16.38
CA PHE A 293 -14.01 0.02 15.62
C PHE A 293 -14.92 -1.19 15.46
N ARG A 294 -14.75 -1.94 14.37
CA ARG A 294 -15.52 -3.16 14.13
C ARG A 294 -14.88 -4.35 14.83
N LEU A 295 -15.66 -5.15 15.57
CA LEU A 295 -15.16 -6.35 16.26
C LEU A 295 -14.65 -7.44 15.31
N GLY A 296 -15.26 -7.55 14.13
CA GLY A 296 -14.93 -8.58 13.15
C GLY A 296 -14.65 -8.03 11.75
N LYS A 297 -13.97 -8.82 10.93
CA LYS A 297 -13.95 -8.57 9.48
C LYS A 297 -15.36 -8.83 8.93
N TYR A 298 -15.79 -8.09 7.91
CA TYR A 298 -17.08 -8.33 7.23
C TYR A 298 -17.28 -9.79 6.81
N LYS A 299 -16.21 -10.45 6.36
CA LYS A 299 -16.20 -11.89 6.01
C LYS A 299 -16.47 -12.84 7.20
N GLY A 300 -16.31 -12.36 8.42
CA GLY A 300 -16.50 -13.10 9.67
C GLY A 300 -17.92 -13.01 10.24
N GLY A 301 -18.84 -12.29 9.58
CA GLY A 301 -20.26 -12.29 9.95
C GLY A 301 -20.70 -11.23 10.95
N SER A 302 -19.79 -10.42 11.50
CA SER A 302 -20.14 -9.36 12.46
C SER A 302 -19.87 -7.97 11.88
N CYS A 303 -20.91 -7.13 11.90
CA CYS A 303 -20.85 -5.70 11.60
C CYS A 303 -20.90 -4.84 12.89
N ALA A 304 -20.86 -5.46 14.07
CA ALA A 304 -20.96 -4.76 15.34
C ALA A 304 -19.76 -3.82 15.55
N VAL A 305 -20.06 -2.62 16.04
CA VAL A 305 -19.10 -1.56 16.33
C VAL A 305 -18.95 -1.42 17.85
N VAL A 306 -17.73 -1.18 18.31
CA VAL A 306 -17.42 -0.92 19.72
C VAL A 306 -16.70 0.40 19.83
N SER A 307 -17.07 1.17 20.85
CA SER A 307 -16.43 2.44 21.19
C SER A 307 -14.91 2.30 21.33
N PRO A 308 -14.11 3.29 20.90
CA PRO A 308 -12.65 3.25 21.02
C PRO A 308 -12.13 3.62 22.42
N ALA A 309 -13.01 3.86 23.40
CA ALA A 309 -12.67 4.40 24.72
C ALA A 309 -11.55 3.63 25.45
N ASP A 310 -11.56 2.29 25.35
CA ASP A 310 -10.61 1.41 26.02
C ASP A 310 -9.45 0.96 25.12
N THR A 311 -9.20 1.65 24.00
CA THR A 311 -8.13 1.30 23.07
C THR A 311 -6.85 2.09 23.33
N VAL A 312 -5.74 1.39 23.60
CA VAL A 312 -4.48 1.99 24.06
C VAL A 312 -3.78 2.89 23.03
N HIS A 313 -4.03 2.68 21.75
CA HIS A 313 -3.35 3.37 20.65
C HIS A 313 -4.05 4.67 20.23
N THR A 314 -5.33 4.85 20.59
CA THR A 314 -6.15 5.98 20.14
C THR A 314 -5.93 7.18 21.08
N PRO A 315 -5.59 8.37 20.56
CA PRO A 315 -5.44 9.56 21.39
C PRO A 315 -6.75 9.95 22.08
N LYS A 316 -6.66 10.46 23.33
CA LYS A 316 -7.82 11.01 24.04
C LYS A 316 -8.54 12.11 23.27
N SER A 317 -7.82 12.91 22.48
CA SER A 317 -8.42 13.92 21.60
C SER A 317 -9.32 13.32 20.54
N ALA A 318 -8.90 12.23 19.89
CA ALA A 318 -9.73 11.52 18.92
C ALA A 318 -10.95 10.88 19.60
N ILE A 319 -10.79 10.31 20.80
CA ILE A 319 -11.91 9.75 21.58
C ILE A 319 -12.96 10.83 21.90
N ARG A 320 -12.56 12.04 22.31
CA ARG A 320 -13.50 13.16 22.53
C ARG A 320 -14.27 13.53 21.27
N VAL A 321 -13.61 13.58 20.12
CA VAL A 321 -14.26 13.84 18.83
C VAL A 321 -15.29 12.75 18.52
N VAL A 322 -14.94 11.48 18.72
CA VAL A 322 -15.85 10.34 18.53
C VAL A 322 -17.08 10.46 19.42
N GLN A 323 -16.91 10.76 20.70
CA GLN A 323 -18.02 10.92 21.65
C GLN A 323 -18.94 12.09 21.27
N ALA A 324 -18.37 13.25 20.93
CA ALA A 324 -19.13 14.42 20.51
C ALA A 324 -19.90 14.15 19.20
N PHE A 325 -19.26 13.48 18.23
CA PHE A 325 -19.89 13.11 16.96
C PHE A 325 -20.97 12.06 17.11
N GLN A 326 -20.77 11.05 17.98
CA GLN A 326 -21.79 10.05 18.30
C GLN A 326 -23.04 10.72 18.91
N ARG A 327 -22.87 11.66 19.85
CA ARG A 327 -23.98 12.45 20.40
C ARG A 327 -24.74 13.20 19.30
N TYR A 328 -24.01 13.86 18.39
CA TYR A 328 -24.62 14.56 17.26
C TYR A 328 -25.43 13.64 16.34
N ILE A 329 -24.84 12.57 15.81
CA ILE A 329 -25.54 11.74 14.81
C ILE A 329 -26.79 11.07 15.39
N ARG A 330 -26.82 10.83 16.71
CA ARG A 330 -28.01 10.31 17.43
C ARG A 330 -29.18 11.29 17.45
N THR A 331 -28.94 12.61 17.36
CA THR A 331 -30.03 13.60 17.22
C THR A 331 -30.54 13.72 15.79
N THR A 332 -29.81 13.21 14.79
CA THR A 332 -30.20 13.28 13.38
C THR A 332 -31.14 12.14 12.97
N PRO A 333 -32.02 12.32 11.98
CA PRO A 333 -32.92 11.26 11.50
C PRO A 333 -32.21 10.19 10.65
N TYR A 334 -30.94 10.39 10.30
CA TYR A 334 -30.23 9.53 9.34
C TYR A 334 -29.70 8.25 10.00
N ALA A 335 -30.01 7.11 9.38
CA ALA A 335 -29.57 5.79 9.81
C ALA A 335 -28.08 5.52 9.50
N VAL A 336 -27.50 4.53 10.19
CA VAL A 336 -26.19 3.97 9.85
C VAL A 336 -26.22 3.27 8.51
N TYR A 337 -25.13 3.33 7.76
CA TYR A 337 -25.02 2.68 6.47
C TYR A 337 -24.81 1.17 6.64
N SER A 338 -25.68 0.38 6.01
CA SER A 338 -25.57 -1.07 5.93
C SER A 338 -24.80 -1.47 4.68
N PRO A 339 -23.63 -2.12 4.79
CA PRO A 339 -22.93 -2.66 3.62
C PRO A 339 -23.66 -3.85 2.98
N GLU A 340 -24.62 -4.45 3.70
CA GLU A 340 -25.42 -5.60 3.24
C GLU A 340 -26.59 -5.14 2.34
N THR A 341 -27.35 -4.14 2.81
CA THR A 341 -28.53 -3.63 2.10
C THR A 341 -28.21 -2.43 1.23
N TYR A 342 -27.04 -1.80 1.40
CA TYR A 342 -26.65 -0.55 0.78
C TYR A 342 -27.55 0.64 1.13
N GLU A 343 -28.33 0.51 2.21
CA GLU A 343 -29.24 1.53 2.75
C GLU A 343 -28.58 2.27 3.91
N GLY A 344 -29.16 3.40 4.31
CA GLY A 344 -28.64 4.26 5.37
C GLY A 344 -27.52 5.20 4.91
N HIS A 345 -27.00 6.01 5.83
CA HIS A 345 -26.21 7.18 5.46
C HIS A 345 -24.85 7.27 6.15
N TRP A 346 -24.80 7.18 7.48
CA TRP A 346 -23.55 7.37 8.24
C TRP A 346 -22.61 6.18 8.03
N ARG A 347 -21.40 6.42 7.51
CA ARG A 347 -20.45 5.34 7.18
C ARG A 347 -19.23 5.30 8.08
N GLN A 348 -18.54 6.42 8.16
CA GLN A 348 -17.21 6.49 8.76
C GLN A 348 -16.94 7.91 9.24
N LEU A 349 -16.17 8.00 10.32
CA LEU A 349 -15.56 9.22 10.81
C LEU A 349 -14.04 8.99 10.81
N THR A 350 -13.29 9.85 10.14
CA THR A 350 -11.82 9.84 10.27
C THR A 350 -11.40 11.05 11.07
N VAL A 351 -10.55 10.84 12.08
CA VAL A 351 -9.99 11.90 12.91
C VAL A 351 -8.49 11.90 12.78
N ARG A 352 -7.93 13.07 12.42
CA ARG A 352 -6.50 13.33 12.53
C ARG A 352 -6.23 14.30 13.67
N THR A 353 -5.17 14.04 14.42
CA THR A 353 -4.69 14.88 15.52
C THR A 353 -3.24 15.24 15.26
N SER A 354 -2.80 16.40 15.72
CA SER A 354 -1.43 16.87 15.52
C SER A 354 -0.77 17.29 16.83
N ARG A 355 0.57 17.27 16.89
CA ARG A 355 1.35 17.84 18.00
C ARG A 355 1.19 19.37 18.10
N THR A 356 0.73 20.02 17.04
CA THR A 356 0.36 21.45 17.04
C THR A 356 -1.00 21.72 17.70
N ASN A 357 -1.64 20.69 18.28
CA ASN A 357 -2.98 20.69 18.86
C ASN A 357 -4.13 20.96 17.86
N GLN A 358 -3.85 20.93 16.54
CA GLN A 358 -4.88 20.95 15.52
C GLN A 358 -5.55 19.57 15.39
N ILE A 359 -6.85 19.57 15.10
CA ILE A 359 -7.68 18.37 14.98
C ILE A 359 -8.53 18.48 13.72
N MET A 360 -8.37 17.52 12.82
CA MET A 360 -9.19 17.40 11.61
C MET A 360 -10.17 16.24 11.75
N ALA A 361 -11.43 16.47 11.41
CA ALA A 361 -12.46 15.44 11.32
C ALA A 361 -13.03 15.38 9.91
N MET A 362 -13.10 14.19 9.33
CA MET A 362 -13.68 13.92 8.01
C MET A 362 -14.85 12.98 8.17
N VAL A 363 -16.04 13.46 7.80
CA VAL A 363 -17.30 12.76 7.97
C VAL A 363 -17.73 12.13 6.65
N PHE A 364 -17.78 10.81 6.58
CA PHE A 364 -18.16 10.07 5.38
C PHE A 364 -19.64 9.69 5.44
N PHE A 365 -20.39 10.17 4.46
CA PHE A 365 -21.84 10.07 4.42
C PHE A 365 -22.33 9.61 3.04
N ASN A 366 -23.26 8.66 3.01
CA ASN A 366 -23.95 8.27 1.79
C ASN A 366 -25.22 9.13 1.62
N PRO A 367 -25.31 9.98 0.59
CA PRO A 367 -26.46 10.85 0.41
C PRO A 367 -27.76 10.09 0.11
N GLN A 368 -27.70 8.84 -0.37
CA GLN A 368 -28.87 8.08 -0.83
C GLN A 368 -29.72 8.92 -1.81
N LYS A 369 -30.98 9.19 -1.48
CA LYS A 369 -31.92 9.99 -2.28
C LYS A 369 -32.15 11.41 -1.73
N LEU A 370 -31.29 11.88 -0.81
CA LEU A 370 -31.42 13.22 -0.25
C LEU A 370 -31.15 14.29 -1.32
N SER A 371 -31.93 15.35 -1.27
CA SER A 371 -31.73 16.55 -2.07
C SER A 371 -30.51 17.34 -1.60
N GLU A 372 -29.99 18.23 -2.47
CA GLU A 372 -28.89 19.12 -2.10
C GLU A 372 -29.25 20.09 -0.97
N GLU A 373 -30.53 20.44 -0.83
CA GLU A 373 -31.03 21.30 0.25
C GLU A 373 -31.01 20.57 1.61
N GLU A 374 -31.46 19.31 1.65
CA GLU A 374 -31.37 18.47 2.85
C GLU A 374 -29.92 18.24 3.26
N LEU A 375 -29.05 17.97 2.28
CA LEU A 375 -27.63 17.79 2.52
C LEU A 375 -26.94 19.09 2.97
N GLY A 376 -27.32 20.23 2.40
CA GLY A 376 -26.89 21.55 2.82
C GLY A 376 -27.30 21.85 4.26
N SER A 377 -28.54 21.53 4.62
CA SER A 377 -29.07 21.68 5.97
C SER A 377 -28.34 20.80 6.99
N LEU A 378 -28.05 19.53 6.62
CA LEU A 378 -27.24 18.63 7.45
C LEU A 378 -25.83 19.18 7.67
N LYS A 379 -25.15 19.63 6.61
CA LYS A 379 -23.80 20.22 6.73
C LYS A 379 -23.80 21.47 7.61
N LYS A 380 -24.79 22.35 7.45
CA LYS A 380 -24.96 23.55 8.28
C LYS A 380 -25.16 23.19 9.75
N SER A 381 -26.08 22.26 10.04
CA SER A 381 -26.32 21.75 11.40
C SER A 381 -25.06 21.12 12.00
N LEU A 382 -24.32 20.35 11.21
CA LEU A 382 -23.06 19.73 11.62
C LEU A 382 -22.01 20.79 11.98
N GLY A 383 -21.84 21.80 11.12
CA GLY A 383 -20.94 22.93 11.37
C GLY A 383 -21.31 23.65 12.67
N GLN A 384 -22.57 24.08 12.81
CA GLN A 384 -23.08 24.79 13.99
C GLN A 384 -22.88 23.99 15.29
N TYR A 385 -23.14 22.68 15.28
CA TYR A 385 -22.96 21.85 16.47
C TYR A 385 -21.50 21.83 16.95
N PHE A 386 -20.53 21.79 16.02
CA PHE A 386 -19.10 21.71 16.37
C PHE A 386 -18.42 23.07 16.57
N THR A 387 -18.98 24.16 16.06
CA THR A 387 -18.46 25.52 16.25
C THR A 387 -19.10 26.25 17.44
N GLU A 388 -20.41 26.12 17.61
CA GLU A 388 -21.22 26.92 18.54
C GLU A 388 -21.92 26.07 19.61
N GLY A 389 -22.27 24.82 19.29
CA GLY A 389 -22.98 23.92 20.19
C GLY A 389 -22.09 23.05 21.09
N ASP A 390 -22.70 22.00 21.67
CA ASP A 390 -22.05 21.06 22.59
C ASP A 390 -20.86 20.31 21.96
N GLY A 391 -20.77 20.25 20.63
CA GLY A 391 -19.65 19.65 19.92
C GLY A 391 -18.36 20.45 20.05
N ARG A 392 -18.41 21.73 20.44
CA ARG A 392 -17.24 22.60 20.59
C ARG A 392 -16.19 22.05 21.57
N GLU A 393 -16.61 21.28 22.57
CA GLU A 393 -15.71 20.64 23.54
C GLU A 393 -14.70 19.66 22.89
N SER A 394 -15.02 19.16 21.70
CA SER A 394 -14.15 18.27 20.92
C SER A 394 -12.92 18.98 20.34
N ARG A 395 -12.97 20.31 20.23
CA ARG A 395 -11.89 21.18 19.71
C ARG A 395 -11.45 20.84 18.28
N ILE A 396 -12.38 20.43 17.44
CA ILE A 396 -12.12 20.28 15.99
C ILE A 396 -11.74 21.65 15.43
N THR A 397 -10.60 21.72 14.74
CA THR A 397 -10.12 22.94 14.06
C THR A 397 -10.37 22.88 12.56
N SER A 398 -10.66 21.69 12.02
CA SER A 398 -10.87 21.44 10.60
C SER A 398 -11.93 20.36 10.42
N LEU A 399 -13.11 20.72 9.92
CA LEU A 399 -14.25 19.80 9.78
C LEU A 399 -14.64 19.67 8.32
N HIS A 400 -14.58 18.44 7.82
CA HIS A 400 -14.83 18.10 6.43
C HIS A 400 -15.98 17.11 6.29
N PHE A 401 -16.66 17.17 5.14
CA PHE A 401 -17.74 16.27 4.75
C PHE A 401 -17.42 15.62 3.41
N VAL A 402 -17.48 14.29 3.38
CA VAL A 402 -17.16 13.47 2.20
C VAL A 402 -18.39 12.69 1.79
N ARG A 403 -18.86 12.94 0.56
CA ARG A 403 -19.96 12.19 -0.04
C ARG A 403 -19.43 10.85 -0.55
N MET A 404 -19.97 9.75 -0.04
CA MET A 404 -19.47 8.41 -0.36
C MET A 404 -20.60 7.47 -0.80
N GLY A 405 -20.74 7.30 -2.12
CA GLY A 405 -21.73 6.42 -2.74
C GLY A 405 -21.49 4.92 -2.54
N GLN A 406 -22.39 4.09 -3.08
CA GLN A 406 -22.48 2.64 -2.80
C GLN A 406 -21.25 1.83 -3.28
N ARG A 407 -20.68 2.19 -4.44
CA ARG A 407 -19.49 1.54 -5.03
C ARG A 407 -18.70 2.55 -5.86
N THR A 408 -17.68 3.14 -5.27
CA THR A 408 -16.66 3.83 -6.05
C THR A 408 -15.52 2.84 -6.33
N SER A 409 -15.15 2.70 -7.60
CA SER A 409 -13.88 2.09 -8.03
C SER A 409 -12.68 2.94 -7.58
N ALA A 410 -12.95 4.21 -7.29
CA ALA A 410 -12.03 5.20 -6.78
C ALA A 410 -11.80 4.97 -5.28
N GLY A 411 -10.56 5.15 -4.84
CA GLY A 411 -10.21 5.06 -3.42
C GLY A 411 -10.98 6.10 -2.62
N THR A 412 -11.06 5.95 -1.30
CA THR A 412 -11.58 7.03 -0.42
C THR A 412 -10.81 8.34 -0.58
N GLU A 413 -9.60 8.28 -1.14
CA GLU A 413 -8.69 9.39 -1.40
C GLU A 413 -9.02 10.18 -2.68
N ASP A 414 -9.90 9.66 -3.55
CA ASP A 414 -10.34 10.34 -4.79
C ASP A 414 -11.70 11.04 -4.62
N LEU A 415 -12.30 10.98 -3.44
CA LEU A 415 -13.62 11.55 -3.19
C LEU A 415 -13.50 13.04 -2.87
N PRO A 416 -14.36 13.91 -3.42
CA PRO A 416 -14.38 15.31 -3.04
C PRO A 416 -14.57 15.49 -1.53
N CYS A 417 -13.70 16.27 -0.92
CA CYS A 417 -13.73 16.65 0.49
C CYS A 417 -14.22 18.10 0.61
N GLU A 418 -15.41 18.31 1.15
CA GLU A 418 -15.97 19.65 1.32
C GLU A 418 -15.65 20.17 2.73
N LEU A 419 -15.05 21.36 2.83
CA LEU A 419 -14.87 22.03 4.11
C LEU A 419 -16.22 22.51 4.65
N VAL A 420 -16.57 22.07 5.86
CA VAL A 420 -17.79 22.50 6.57
C VAL A 420 -17.49 23.63 7.55
N ALA A 421 -16.37 23.55 8.27
CA ALA A 421 -15.98 24.57 9.25
C ALA A 421 -14.47 24.50 9.57
N GLY A 422 -13.88 25.66 9.91
CA GLY A 422 -12.49 25.76 10.35
C GLY A 422 -11.49 25.83 9.19
N ASP A 423 -10.32 25.23 9.38
CA ASP A 423 -9.21 25.25 8.43
C ASP A 423 -9.33 24.15 7.36
N GLU A 424 -8.85 24.39 6.13
CA GLU A 424 -8.80 23.39 5.04
C GLU A 424 -7.79 22.25 5.31
N TRP A 425 -6.77 22.51 6.14
CA TRP A 425 -5.70 21.58 6.46
C TRP A 425 -5.22 21.75 7.89
N ILE A 426 -4.49 20.76 8.37
CA ILE A 426 -3.76 20.85 9.66
C ILE A 426 -2.26 20.88 9.41
N HIS A 427 -1.49 21.27 10.41
CA HIS A 427 -0.04 21.24 10.39
C HIS A 427 0.48 20.26 11.42
N GLU A 428 1.58 19.59 11.12
CA GLU A 428 2.33 18.73 12.03
C GLU A 428 3.79 19.15 12.08
N GLU A 429 4.46 18.81 13.18
CA GLU A 429 5.90 19.00 13.36
C GLU A 429 6.62 17.66 13.33
N LEU A 430 7.61 17.54 12.44
CA LEU A 430 8.42 16.35 12.27
C LEU A 430 9.88 16.75 12.02
N LEU A 431 10.82 16.22 12.81
CA LEU A 431 12.25 16.54 12.74
C LEU A 431 12.54 18.06 12.78
N GLY A 432 11.74 18.81 13.55
CA GLY A 432 11.86 20.27 13.66
C GLY A 432 11.41 21.03 12.40
N LEU A 433 10.73 20.37 11.47
CA LEU A 433 10.17 20.94 10.24
C LEU A 433 8.65 20.93 10.32
N LYS A 434 8.02 21.89 9.64
CA LYS A 434 6.56 22.06 9.63
C LYS A 434 5.95 21.48 8.36
N PHE A 435 4.93 20.65 8.50
CA PHE A 435 4.24 20.00 7.39
C PHE A 435 2.74 20.29 7.42
N ARG A 436 2.22 20.90 6.35
CA ARG A 436 0.81 20.93 6.00
C ARG A 436 0.35 19.52 5.60
N ILE A 437 -0.83 19.16 6.08
CA ILE A 437 -1.49 17.88 5.86
C ILE A 437 -2.93 18.16 5.44
N SER A 438 -3.21 17.88 4.17
CA SER A 438 -4.56 17.87 3.57
C SER A 438 -5.38 16.63 3.98
N PRO A 439 -6.71 16.65 3.81
CA PRO A 439 -7.60 15.57 4.24
C PRO A 439 -7.23 14.18 3.70
N HIS A 440 -6.94 14.08 2.40
CA HIS A 440 -6.65 12.81 1.75
C HIS A 440 -5.15 12.49 1.68
N SER A 441 -4.26 13.44 1.94
CA SER A 441 -2.81 13.22 1.83
C SER A 441 -2.29 12.24 2.89
N PHE A 442 -1.36 11.36 2.50
CA PHE A 442 -0.75 10.42 3.43
C PHE A 442 0.25 11.13 4.36
N PHE A 443 0.23 10.74 5.63
CA PHE A 443 1.21 11.13 6.63
C PHE A 443 1.40 9.96 7.61
N GLN A 444 2.61 9.77 8.12
CA GLN A 444 2.90 8.63 9.00
C GLN A 444 2.07 8.72 10.28
N THR A 445 1.46 7.59 10.68
CA THR A 445 0.43 7.60 11.73
C THR A 445 0.99 7.75 13.15
N ASN A 446 2.31 7.72 13.32
CA ASN A 446 3.02 7.81 14.59
C ASN A 446 4.22 8.75 14.37
N THR A 447 4.02 10.04 14.60
CA THR A 447 5.03 11.08 14.32
C THR A 447 6.36 10.82 15.03
N PRO A 448 6.41 10.51 16.34
CA PRO A 448 7.68 10.21 17.03
C PRO A 448 8.44 9.01 16.44
N ALA A 449 7.74 7.93 16.08
CA ALA A 449 8.41 6.78 15.45
C ALA A 449 8.84 7.08 14.01
N ALA A 450 8.11 7.93 13.29
CA ALA A 450 8.50 8.38 11.96
C ALA A 450 9.80 9.20 11.99
N GLU A 451 10.02 10.02 13.02
CA GLU A 451 11.28 10.75 13.23
C GLU A 451 12.48 9.78 13.38
N VAL A 452 12.29 8.67 14.12
CA VAL A 452 13.30 7.60 14.25
C VAL A 452 13.57 6.93 12.91
N LEU A 453 12.52 6.61 12.16
CA LEU A 453 12.60 6.00 10.83
C LEU A 453 13.35 6.89 9.84
N TYR A 454 12.99 8.16 9.73
CA TYR A 454 13.58 9.08 8.75
C TYR A 454 15.02 9.45 9.10
N SER A 455 15.34 9.54 10.39
CA SER A 455 16.73 9.69 10.85
C SER A 455 17.58 8.50 10.42
N ALA A 456 17.08 7.27 10.61
CA ALA A 456 17.77 6.04 10.18
C ALA A 456 17.96 6.00 8.65
N VAL A 457 16.92 6.37 7.89
CA VAL A 457 16.99 6.46 6.41
C VAL A 457 18.08 7.45 5.98
N GLY A 458 18.14 8.64 6.59
CA GLY A 458 19.15 9.65 6.30
C GLY A 458 20.57 9.20 6.64
N GLU A 459 20.76 8.57 7.80
CA GLU A 459 22.03 7.96 8.22
C GLU A 459 22.50 6.90 7.21
N TRP A 460 21.58 6.09 6.70
CA TRP A 460 21.89 4.96 5.83
C TRP A 460 22.09 5.32 4.37
N ALA A 461 21.46 6.39 3.92
CA ALA A 461 21.62 6.89 2.56
C ALA A 461 23.05 7.42 2.31
N GLN A 462 23.81 7.76 3.37
CA GLN A 462 25.18 8.32 3.31
C GLN A 462 25.26 9.50 2.33
N LEU A 463 24.43 10.50 2.60
CA LEU A 463 24.23 11.66 1.75
C LEU A 463 25.23 12.78 2.06
N ASP A 464 25.60 13.52 1.03
CA ASP A 464 26.44 14.71 1.07
C ASP A 464 25.87 15.83 0.19
N GLN A 465 26.49 17.00 0.21
CA GLN A 465 26.04 18.18 -0.55
C GLN A 465 26.11 18.02 -2.07
N GLU A 466 26.71 16.95 -2.59
CA GLU A 466 26.72 16.62 -4.03
C GLU A 466 25.67 15.56 -4.39
N SER A 467 25.02 14.96 -3.40
CA SER A 467 24.02 13.92 -3.57
C SER A 467 22.73 14.46 -4.19
N THR A 468 22.15 13.69 -5.11
CA THR A 468 20.77 13.85 -5.57
C THR A 468 19.91 12.72 -5.01
N VAL A 469 18.84 13.06 -4.30
CA VAL A 469 17.90 12.09 -3.73
C VAL A 469 16.67 11.97 -4.63
N LEU A 470 16.33 10.74 -5.00
CA LEU A 470 15.05 10.41 -5.63
C LEU A 470 14.13 9.82 -4.56
N ASP A 471 13.11 10.56 -4.15
CA ASP A 471 12.12 10.17 -3.13
C ASP A 471 10.86 9.66 -3.84
N VAL A 472 10.66 8.34 -3.89
CA VAL A 472 9.57 7.70 -4.66
C VAL A 472 8.46 7.26 -3.72
N CYS A 473 7.22 7.62 -4.07
CA CYS A 473 6.05 7.56 -3.18
C CYS A 473 6.23 8.52 -2.00
N CYS A 474 6.66 9.75 -2.29
CA CYS A 474 7.10 10.70 -1.27
C CYS A 474 5.97 11.30 -0.43
N GLY A 475 4.69 11.07 -0.76
CA GLY A 475 3.55 11.64 -0.05
C GLY A 475 3.64 13.16 0.02
N THR A 476 3.50 13.72 1.22
CA THR A 476 3.64 15.16 1.50
C THR A 476 5.10 15.64 1.56
N GLY A 477 6.03 14.84 1.05
CA GLY A 477 7.45 15.13 0.94
C GLY A 477 8.25 14.91 2.22
N THR A 478 7.74 14.16 3.20
CA THR A 478 8.31 14.11 4.56
C THR A 478 9.78 13.66 4.58
N ILE A 479 10.11 12.58 3.87
CA ILE A 479 11.47 12.05 3.81
C ILE A 479 12.37 13.05 3.07
N GLY A 480 12.05 13.36 1.81
CA GLY A 480 12.86 14.25 0.98
C GLY A 480 13.11 15.62 1.61
N ILE A 481 12.08 16.27 2.14
CA ILE A 481 12.18 17.58 2.81
C ILE A 481 13.08 17.49 4.04
N SER A 482 12.99 16.41 4.83
CA SER A 482 13.84 16.21 6.01
C SER A 482 15.34 16.06 5.67
N LEU A 483 15.65 15.58 4.46
CA LEU A 483 17.02 15.37 3.98
C LEU A 483 17.54 16.54 3.15
N ALA A 484 16.67 17.44 2.68
CA ALA A 484 16.99 18.48 1.71
C ALA A 484 18.17 19.38 2.10
N LYS A 485 18.35 19.70 3.39
CA LYS A 485 19.49 20.53 3.86
C LYS A 485 20.86 19.86 3.72
N ARG A 486 20.89 18.54 3.51
CA ARG A 486 22.13 17.73 3.46
C ARG A 486 22.57 17.40 2.04
N VAL A 487 21.77 17.77 1.03
CA VAL A 487 21.92 17.29 -0.35
C VAL A 487 21.82 18.40 -1.36
N LYS A 488 22.36 18.13 -2.56
CA LYS A 488 22.30 19.06 -3.69
C LYS A 488 20.87 19.30 -4.15
N LYS A 489 20.12 18.20 -4.32
CA LYS A 489 18.76 18.22 -4.88
C LYS A 489 17.94 17.04 -4.39
N VAL A 490 16.66 17.29 -4.14
CA VAL A 490 15.65 16.25 -3.88
C VAL A 490 14.61 16.29 -5.00
N ILE A 491 14.26 15.12 -5.52
CA ILE A 491 13.22 14.95 -6.54
C ILE A 491 12.20 13.95 -6.01
N GLY A 492 11.02 14.44 -5.67
CA GLY A 492 9.91 13.63 -5.17
C GLY A 492 8.94 13.21 -6.28
N ILE A 493 8.44 11.97 -6.22
CA ILE A 493 7.40 11.46 -7.11
C ILE A 493 6.27 10.89 -6.27
N GLU A 494 5.06 11.40 -6.48
CA GLU A 494 3.87 11.01 -5.72
C GLU A 494 2.64 10.94 -6.65
N LEU A 495 1.76 9.97 -6.39
CA LEU A 495 0.55 9.75 -7.17
C LEU A 495 -0.56 10.74 -6.82
N CYS A 496 -0.71 11.07 -5.54
CA CYS A 496 -1.76 11.93 -5.03
C CYS A 496 -1.44 13.42 -5.26
N GLN A 497 -2.29 14.11 -6.03
CA GLN A 497 -2.12 15.53 -6.35
C GLN A 497 -2.13 16.42 -5.10
N GLU A 498 -3.08 16.21 -4.17
CA GLU A 498 -3.12 16.97 -2.90
C GLU A 498 -1.81 16.80 -2.10
N ALA A 499 -1.25 15.58 -2.08
CA ALA A 499 0.02 15.32 -1.40
C ALA A 499 1.20 16.04 -2.07
N VAL A 500 1.23 16.13 -3.40
CA VAL A 500 2.24 16.92 -4.14
C VAL A 500 2.11 18.41 -3.87
N GLU A 501 0.88 18.93 -3.78
CA GLU A 501 0.62 20.33 -3.44
C GLU A 501 1.06 20.63 -2.00
N ASP A 502 0.72 19.74 -1.05
CA ASP A 502 1.26 19.78 0.31
C ASP A 502 2.77 19.79 0.30
N ALA A 503 3.42 18.89 -0.45
CA ALA A 503 4.87 18.79 -0.50
C ALA A 503 5.53 20.09 -1.00
N LYS A 504 4.96 20.75 -2.02
CA LYS A 504 5.44 22.05 -2.52
C LYS A 504 5.29 23.15 -1.46
N VAL A 505 4.14 23.21 -0.80
CA VAL A 505 3.90 24.18 0.29
C VAL A 505 4.83 23.91 1.47
N ASN A 506 5.07 22.65 1.81
CA ASN A 506 5.97 22.21 2.87
C ASN A 506 7.41 22.59 2.58
N ALA A 507 7.90 22.38 1.36
CA ALA A 507 9.24 22.82 0.97
C ALA A 507 9.41 24.34 1.14
N LYS A 508 8.43 25.12 0.66
CA LYS A 508 8.43 26.58 0.82
C LYS A 508 8.37 27.01 2.29
N ALA A 509 7.49 26.40 3.08
CA ALA A 509 7.33 26.71 4.51
C ALA A 509 8.59 26.44 5.33
N ASN A 510 9.45 25.51 4.87
CA ASN A 510 10.73 25.19 5.49
C ASN A 510 11.93 25.88 4.81
N ASN A 511 11.68 26.87 3.94
CA ASN A 511 12.70 27.64 3.21
C ASN A 511 13.65 26.78 2.36
N LEU A 512 13.11 25.76 1.68
CA LEU A 512 13.87 24.86 0.82
C LEU A 512 13.62 25.21 -0.65
N THR A 513 14.70 25.44 -1.39
CA THR A 513 14.67 25.77 -2.83
C THR A 513 15.21 24.64 -3.70
N ASN A 514 15.82 23.62 -3.10
CA ASN A 514 16.49 22.50 -3.77
C ASN A 514 15.62 21.23 -3.85
N VAL A 515 14.29 21.38 -3.79
CA VAL A 515 13.33 20.28 -3.83
C VAL A 515 12.35 20.50 -4.97
N GLU A 516 12.12 19.46 -5.78
CA GLU A 516 11.08 19.45 -6.82
C GLU A 516 10.17 18.22 -6.68
N PHE A 517 8.92 18.35 -7.12
CA PHE A 517 7.92 17.29 -6.99
C PHE A 517 7.17 17.06 -8.29
N HIS A 518 6.96 15.79 -8.64
CA HIS A 518 6.23 15.35 -9.82
C HIS A 518 4.99 14.53 -9.42
N CYS A 519 3.83 14.92 -9.96
CA CYS A 519 2.58 14.22 -9.72
C CYS A 519 2.30 13.17 -10.79
N GLY A 520 2.06 11.93 -10.35
CA GLY A 520 1.54 10.83 -11.15
C GLY A 520 2.15 9.48 -10.77
N LYS A 521 1.82 8.46 -11.55
CA LYS A 521 2.25 7.09 -11.28
C LYS A 521 3.77 6.96 -11.35
N ALA A 522 4.36 6.36 -10.32
CA ALA A 522 5.80 6.13 -10.25
C ALA A 522 6.31 5.37 -11.48
N GLU A 523 5.57 4.36 -11.98
CA GLU A 523 5.98 3.60 -13.16
C GLU A 523 6.02 4.37 -14.48
N ASP A 524 5.35 5.51 -14.55
CA ASP A 524 5.26 6.34 -15.75
C ASP A 524 6.25 7.51 -15.68
N ILE A 525 6.48 8.06 -14.48
CA ILE A 525 7.32 9.25 -14.26
C ILE A 525 8.77 8.89 -13.95
N PHE A 526 8.99 7.92 -13.07
CA PHE A 526 10.32 7.60 -12.52
C PHE A 526 11.38 7.31 -13.60
N PRO A 527 11.09 6.53 -14.67
CA PRO A 527 12.10 6.29 -15.72
C PRO A 527 12.56 7.58 -16.42
N THR A 528 11.65 8.50 -16.68
CA THR A 528 11.95 9.77 -17.35
C THR A 528 12.78 10.68 -16.44
N VAL A 529 12.37 10.82 -15.18
CA VAL A 529 13.11 11.60 -14.17
C VAL A 529 14.53 11.05 -14.00
N LEU A 530 14.66 9.75 -13.78
CA LEU A 530 15.95 9.09 -13.57
C LEU A 530 16.91 9.25 -14.75
N ASN A 531 16.41 9.23 -15.99
CA ASN A 531 17.24 9.47 -17.18
C ASN A 531 17.65 10.94 -17.35
N ALA A 532 16.84 11.88 -16.83
CA ALA A 532 17.14 13.31 -16.88
C ALA A 532 18.10 13.76 -15.77
N VAL A 533 18.27 12.98 -14.70
CA VAL A 533 19.19 13.30 -13.61
C VAL A 533 20.64 13.16 -14.09
N VAL A 534 21.29 14.31 -14.25
CA VAL A 534 22.74 14.41 -14.51
C VAL A 534 23.44 14.63 -13.18
N SER A 535 23.57 13.57 -12.38
CA SER A 535 24.35 13.60 -11.13
C SER A 535 25.16 12.30 -10.99
N PRO A 536 26.44 12.39 -10.59
CA PRO A 536 27.26 11.21 -10.34
C PRO A 536 26.88 10.50 -9.03
N ASN A 537 26.22 11.19 -8.09
CA ASN A 537 25.87 10.66 -6.77
C ASN A 537 24.35 10.65 -6.59
N VAL A 538 23.67 9.66 -7.16
CA VAL A 538 22.22 9.48 -7.05
C VAL A 538 21.91 8.38 -6.04
N THR A 539 21.05 8.69 -5.07
CA THR A 539 20.47 7.72 -4.14
C THR A 539 18.97 7.73 -4.25
N ALA A 540 18.36 6.55 -4.41
CA ALA A 540 16.91 6.41 -4.39
C ALA A 540 16.45 6.00 -2.99
N ILE A 541 15.39 6.64 -2.51
CA ILE A 541 14.68 6.29 -1.30
C ILE A 541 13.24 5.98 -1.71
N VAL A 542 12.74 4.82 -1.32
CA VAL A 542 11.40 4.37 -1.72
C VAL A 542 10.61 3.93 -0.50
N ASP A 543 9.42 4.50 -0.32
CA ASP A 543 8.45 4.16 0.74
C ASP A 543 7.09 3.80 0.12
N PRO A 544 7.00 2.67 -0.60
CA PRO A 544 5.80 2.30 -1.34
C PRO A 544 4.66 1.82 -0.42
N PRO A 545 3.41 1.78 -0.94
CA PRO A 545 2.30 1.13 -0.24
C PRO A 545 2.57 -0.37 0.00
N ARG A 546 1.73 -1.02 0.82
CA ARG A 546 1.87 -2.44 1.20
C ARG A 546 2.05 -3.43 0.04
N ALA A 547 1.63 -3.08 -1.18
CA ALA A 547 1.81 -3.92 -2.37
C ALA A 547 3.25 -3.91 -2.92
N GLY A 548 4.10 -2.99 -2.45
CA GLY A 548 5.42 -2.71 -2.99
C GLY A 548 5.37 -1.80 -4.23
N LEU A 549 6.53 -1.59 -4.83
CA LEU A 549 6.72 -0.85 -6.07
C LEU A 549 6.23 -1.66 -7.28
N HIS A 550 5.70 -0.94 -8.25
CA HIS A 550 5.39 -1.48 -9.56
C HIS A 550 6.67 -1.99 -10.26
N SER A 551 6.58 -3.12 -10.98
CA SER A 551 7.73 -3.79 -11.58
C SER A 551 8.54 -2.91 -12.54
N LYS A 552 7.87 -2.01 -13.29
CA LYS A 552 8.54 -1.02 -14.16
C LYS A 552 9.52 -0.12 -13.40
N VAL A 553 9.21 0.27 -12.16
CA VAL A 553 10.09 1.10 -11.31
C VAL A 553 11.33 0.30 -10.93
N ILE A 554 11.17 -0.95 -10.46
CA ILE A 554 12.29 -1.84 -10.14
C ILE A 554 13.20 -2.05 -11.37
N LEU A 555 12.61 -2.26 -12.55
CA LEU A 555 13.37 -2.42 -13.80
C LEU A 555 14.07 -1.12 -14.24
N ALA A 556 13.53 0.06 -13.91
CA ALA A 556 14.19 1.33 -14.15
C ALA A 556 15.40 1.51 -13.20
N ILE A 557 15.23 1.26 -11.90
CA ILE A 557 16.30 1.24 -10.89
C ILE A 557 17.44 0.31 -11.35
N ARG A 558 17.10 -0.89 -11.82
CA ARG A 558 18.08 -1.86 -12.32
C ARG A 558 18.88 -1.37 -13.53
N ARG A 559 18.23 -0.69 -14.47
CA ARG A 559 18.84 -0.14 -15.69
C ARG A 559 19.71 1.10 -15.46
N ALA A 560 19.43 1.89 -14.44
CA ALA A 560 20.20 3.09 -14.14
C ALA A 560 21.52 2.77 -13.47
N GLU A 561 22.57 2.52 -14.24
CA GLU A 561 23.87 2.07 -13.71
C GLU A 561 24.54 3.05 -12.76
N HIS A 562 24.23 4.35 -12.88
CA HIS A 562 24.70 5.41 -11.98
C HIS A 562 24.02 5.38 -10.60
N LEU A 563 22.85 4.75 -10.48
CA LEU A 563 22.19 4.55 -9.19
C LEU A 563 22.86 3.40 -8.45
N LYS A 564 23.74 3.73 -7.50
CA LYS A 564 24.54 2.75 -6.75
C LYS A 564 23.91 2.33 -5.43
N ARG A 565 23.04 3.16 -4.86
CA ARG A 565 22.42 2.95 -3.55
C ARG A 565 20.91 3.13 -3.60
N LEU A 566 20.21 2.25 -2.88
CA LEU A 566 18.77 2.26 -2.72
C LEU A 566 18.42 1.99 -1.25
N VAL A 567 17.68 2.91 -0.62
CA VAL A 567 17.06 2.68 0.68
C VAL A 567 15.59 2.33 0.43
N TYR A 568 15.16 1.15 0.87
CA TYR A 568 13.78 0.69 0.71
C TYR A 568 13.12 0.59 2.09
N VAL A 569 12.06 1.36 2.30
CA VAL A 569 11.19 1.30 3.49
C VAL A 569 9.98 0.43 3.16
N ALA A 570 9.64 -0.52 4.03
CA ALA A 570 8.55 -1.46 3.79
C ALA A 570 7.72 -1.75 5.05
N CYS A 571 6.47 -1.32 5.04
CA CYS A 571 5.46 -1.64 6.06
C CYS A 571 5.11 -3.13 6.08
N ASN A 572 5.31 -3.82 4.96
CA ASN A 572 5.11 -5.26 4.83
C ASN A 572 6.21 -5.87 3.96
N ALA A 573 7.36 -6.16 4.56
CA ALA A 573 8.52 -6.74 3.88
C ALA A 573 8.20 -8.09 3.21
N LYS A 574 7.28 -8.88 3.79
CA LYS A 574 6.83 -10.15 3.20
C LYS A 574 6.08 -9.95 1.88
N ALA A 575 5.24 -8.93 1.79
CA ALA A 575 4.53 -8.57 0.56
C ALA A 575 5.47 -7.97 -0.49
N ALA A 576 6.44 -7.16 -0.07
CA ALA A 576 7.46 -6.55 -0.94
C ALA A 576 8.56 -7.52 -1.41
N LYS A 577 8.57 -8.78 -0.93
CA LYS A 577 9.59 -9.80 -1.24
C LYS A 577 9.94 -9.89 -2.73
N ASN A 578 8.95 -9.85 -3.62
CA ASN A 578 9.18 -9.95 -5.06
C ASN A 578 10.01 -8.76 -5.59
N ASN A 579 9.82 -7.56 -5.05
CA ASN A 579 10.67 -6.41 -5.41
C ASN A 579 12.12 -6.65 -5.01
N PHE A 580 12.37 -7.13 -3.78
CA PHE A 580 13.73 -7.41 -3.29
C PHE A 580 14.42 -8.48 -4.14
N VAL A 581 13.71 -9.54 -4.51
CA VAL A 581 14.22 -10.59 -5.40
C VAL A 581 14.54 -10.03 -6.79
N ASP A 582 13.65 -9.21 -7.35
CA ASP A 582 13.84 -8.60 -8.66
C ASP A 582 15.05 -7.63 -8.68
N LEU A 583 15.29 -6.91 -7.59
CA LEU A 583 16.49 -6.07 -7.40
C LEU A 583 17.78 -6.90 -7.39
N CYS A 584 17.75 -8.12 -6.85
CA CYS A 584 18.93 -8.99 -6.73
C CYS A 584 19.13 -9.99 -7.88
N ARG A 585 18.14 -10.16 -8.76
CA ARG A 585 18.15 -11.19 -9.82
C ARG A 585 19.32 -11.01 -10.80
N ALA A 586 19.89 -12.11 -11.32
CA ALA A 586 20.90 -12.03 -12.36
C ALA A 586 20.39 -11.25 -13.61
N PRO A 587 21.28 -10.54 -14.34
CA PRO A 587 20.90 -9.91 -15.60
C PRO A 587 20.31 -10.91 -16.60
N SER A 588 19.28 -10.50 -17.33
CA SER A 588 18.59 -11.27 -18.36
C SER A 588 17.89 -10.35 -19.34
N ASN A 589 17.31 -10.89 -20.42
CA ASN A 589 16.50 -10.11 -21.35
C ASN A 589 15.32 -9.39 -20.67
N ARG A 590 14.77 -9.96 -19.59
CA ARG A 590 13.67 -9.39 -18.81
C ARG A 590 14.12 -8.38 -17.75
N VAL A 591 15.30 -8.60 -17.16
CA VAL A 591 15.86 -7.77 -16.09
C VAL A 591 17.27 -7.35 -16.49
N ARG A 592 17.39 -6.13 -17.05
CA ARG A 592 18.67 -5.59 -17.53
C ARG A 592 19.41 -4.83 -16.41
N GLY A 593 20.71 -4.63 -16.59
CA GLY A 593 21.59 -3.90 -15.67
C GLY A 593 22.04 -4.73 -14.46
N SER A 594 23.15 -4.32 -13.83
CA SER A 594 23.76 -5.04 -12.72
C SER A 594 22.80 -5.20 -11.53
N PRO A 595 22.84 -6.33 -10.80
CA PRO A 595 22.00 -6.55 -9.62
C PRO A 595 22.41 -5.65 -8.46
N PHE A 596 21.49 -5.48 -7.53
CA PHE A 596 21.76 -5.00 -6.19
C PHE A 596 21.95 -6.18 -5.24
N ARG A 597 22.56 -5.91 -4.08
CA ARG A 597 22.62 -6.82 -2.95
C ARG A 597 22.16 -6.09 -1.69
N PRO A 598 21.43 -6.76 -0.78
CA PRO A 598 21.14 -6.21 0.52
C PRO A 598 22.43 -6.11 1.33
N VAL A 599 22.65 -4.97 2.00
CA VAL A 599 23.87 -4.68 2.76
C VAL A 599 23.59 -4.71 4.26
N ARG A 600 22.43 -4.21 4.68
CA ARG A 600 21.94 -4.26 6.06
C ARG A 600 20.44 -4.04 6.10
N ALA A 601 19.81 -4.47 7.18
CA ALA A 601 18.39 -4.27 7.43
C ALA A 601 18.14 -3.90 8.89
N MET A 602 17.05 -3.18 9.15
CA MET A 602 16.55 -2.90 10.50
C MET A 602 15.04 -2.74 10.45
N ALA A 603 14.40 -2.80 11.60
CA ALA A 603 13.00 -2.42 11.75
C ALA A 603 12.87 -1.21 12.68
N VAL A 604 11.83 -0.42 12.46
CA VAL A 604 11.36 0.61 13.37
C VAL A 604 9.94 0.26 13.77
N ASP A 605 9.69 0.23 15.08
CA ASP A 605 8.36 -0.01 15.57
C ASP A 605 7.46 1.22 15.42
N LEU A 606 6.84 1.37 14.25
CA LEU A 606 5.87 2.43 14.00
C LEU A 606 4.49 2.12 14.61
N PHE A 607 4.21 0.85 14.91
CA PHE A 607 2.89 0.35 15.34
C PHE A 607 3.00 -0.54 16.60
N PRO A 608 3.29 0.06 17.77
CA PRO A 608 3.23 -0.64 19.05
C PRO A 608 1.92 -1.42 19.24
N GLN A 609 1.95 -2.50 20.02
CA GLN A 609 0.83 -3.41 20.28
C GLN A 609 0.24 -4.12 19.05
N THR A 610 0.84 -4.00 17.87
CA THR A 610 0.52 -4.79 16.67
C THR A 610 1.72 -5.62 16.23
N MET A 611 1.56 -6.55 15.29
CA MET A 611 2.71 -7.23 14.66
C MET A 611 3.41 -6.39 13.58
N HIS A 612 2.87 -5.23 13.20
CA HIS A 612 3.44 -4.42 12.14
C HIS A 612 4.66 -3.63 12.61
N CYS A 613 5.64 -3.47 11.72
CA CYS A 613 6.79 -2.58 11.86
C CYS A 613 7.18 -2.07 10.46
N GLU A 614 7.92 -0.96 10.41
CA GLU A 614 8.53 -0.48 9.17
C GLU A 614 9.92 -1.09 9.03
N THR A 615 10.14 -1.89 7.98
CA THR A 615 11.46 -2.50 7.72
C THR A 615 12.24 -1.64 6.72
N ILE A 616 13.47 -1.27 7.09
CA ILE A 616 14.41 -0.57 6.21
C ILE A 616 15.40 -1.59 5.67
N LEU A 617 15.59 -1.63 4.35
CA LEU A 617 16.68 -2.38 3.72
C LEU A 617 17.56 -1.43 2.92
N LEU A 618 18.86 -1.47 3.18
CA LEU A 618 19.86 -0.83 2.35
C LEU A 618 20.32 -1.81 1.26
N PHE A 619 20.17 -1.40 0.01
CA PHE A 619 20.68 -2.13 -1.15
C PHE A 619 21.81 -1.34 -1.81
N GLU A 620 22.88 -2.04 -2.17
CA GLU A 620 23.97 -1.48 -2.96
C GLU A 620 24.17 -2.28 -4.24
N ARG A 621 24.53 -1.59 -5.32
CA ARG A 621 24.79 -2.23 -6.60
C ARG A 621 26.03 -3.10 -6.50
N VAL A 622 25.95 -4.31 -7.05
CA VAL A 622 27.10 -5.19 -7.16
C VAL A 622 28.05 -4.62 -8.21
N ASP A 623 29.28 -4.32 -7.79
CA ASP A 623 30.37 -3.98 -8.68
C ASP A 623 31.21 -5.23 -8.96
N TYR A 624 31.12 -5.74 -10.19
CA TYR A 624 31.91 -6.89 -10.62
C TYR A 624 33.33 -6.50 -11.06
N SER A 625 33.61 -5.20 -11.28
CA SER A 625 34.93 -4.73 -11.71
C SER A 625 35.95 -4.71 -10.56
N ALA A 626 35.50 -4.50 -9.32
CA ALA A 626 36.35 -4.56 -8.12
C ALA A 626 36.88 -5.97 -7.82
N ASN A 627 36.14 -7.03 -8.19
CA ASN A 627 36.56 -8.41 -7.99
C ASN A 627 37.56 -8.88 -9.06
N ALA A 628 37.52 -8.33 -10.28
CA ALA A 628 38.51 -8.65 -11.31
C ALA A 628 39.92 -8.14 -10.95
N ASN A 629 40.03 -7.04 -10.19
CA ASN A 629 41.31 -6.49 -9.77
C ASN A 629 41.93 -7.21 -8.55
N THR A 630 41.13 -7.95 -7.79
CA THR A 630 41.63 -8.79 -6.69
C THR A 630 42.12 -10.16 -7.19
N ASP A 631 41.50 -10.68 -8.26
CA ASP A 631 42.01 -11.87 -8.95
C ASP A 631 43.23 -11.58 -9.83
N ALA A 632 43.36 -10.37 -10.39
CA ALA A 632 44.55 -9.96 -11.14
C ALA A 632 45.77 -9.68 -10.24
N ASN A 633 45.56 -9.13 -9.03
CA ASN A 633 46.64 -8.92 -8.06
C ASN A 633 47.06 -10.21 -7.34
N SER A 634 46.15 -11.17 -7.12
CA SER A 634 46.54 -12.49 -6.59
C SER A 634 47.27 -13.37 -7.62
N ALA A 635 47.02 -13.17 -8.92
CA ALA A 635 47.77 -13.83 -9.99
C ALA A 635 49.16 -13.23 -10.24
N ASN A 636 49.37 -11.94 -9.94
CA ASN A 636 50.68 -11.29 -10.06
C ASN A 636 51.60 -11.55 -8.86
N ASP A 637 51.06 -11.74 -7.65
CA ASP A 637 51.86 -12.12 -6.48
C ASP A 637 52.35 -13.59 -6.54
N THR A 638 51.70 -14.46 -7.32
CA THR A 638 52.18 -15.82 -7.57
C THR A 638 53.27 -15.92 -8.65
N ASN A 639 53.43 -14.91 -9.51
CA ASN A 639 54.48 -14.90 -10.54
C ASN A 639 55.77 -14.17 -10.11
N SER A 640 55.73 -13.38 -9.04
CA SER A 640 56.95 -12.78 -8.45
C SER A 640 57.67 -13.76 -7.50
N ALA A 641 57.01 -14.80 -7.02
CA ALA A 641 57.59 -15.76 -6.05
C ALA A 641 58.22 -17.01 -6.69
N ILE A 642 58.15 -17.16 -8.02
CA ILE A 642 58.68 -18.33 -8.76
C ILE A 642 59.98 -18.00 -9.53
N ALA A 643 60.37 -16.72 -9.62
CA ALA A 643 61.60 -16.32 -10.33
C ALA A 643 62.86 -16.26 -9.44
N ASP A 644 62.74 -16.24 -8.11
CA ASP A 644 63.89 -16.06 -7.19
C ASP A 644 64.36 -17.34 -6.46
N SER A 645 63.80 -18.52 -6.78
CA SER A 645 64.23 -19.80 -6.16
C SER A 645 65.05 -20.71 -7.07
N ALA A 646 65.60 -20.20 -8.17
CA ALA A 646 66.43 -20.95 -9.12
C ALA A 646 67.84 -20.37 -9.26
N ASN A 647 68.49 -19.99 -8.15
CA ASN A 647 69.94 -19.85 -8.12
C ASN A 647 70.46 -19.78 -6.67
N ALA A 648 70.88 -20.93 -6.13
CA ALA A 648 72.00 -21.07 -5.19
C ALA A 648 71.90 -22.43 -4.49
N ASN A 649 72.55 -23.44 -5.06
CA ASN A 649 72.99 -24.58 -4.29
C ASN A 649 74.40 -24.91 -4.74
N THR A 650 75.39 -24.35 -4.07
CA THR A 650 76.75 -24.92 -3.95
C THR A 650 77.36 -24.44 -2.65
N ASP A 651 77.93 -25.43 -1.97
CA ASP A 651 78.99 -25.36 -0.98
C ASP A 651 78.64 -25.20 0.51
N ALA A 652 78.78 -26.39 1.11
CA ALA A 652 78.84 -26.78 2.50
C ALA A 652 79.90 -26.05 3.35
N ASN A 653 79.64 -26.19 4.66
CA ASN A 653 80.61 -26.52 5.71
C ASN A 653 81.11 -25.36 6.58
N SER A 654 80.60 -25.27 7.82
CA SER A 654 81.37 -25.46 9.07
C SER A 654 80.69 -24.80 10.28
N GLY A 655 80.79 -25.47 11.44
CA GLY A 655 80.98 -24.77 12.71
C GLY A 655 79.79 -24.56 13.66
N SER A 656 79.55 -25.58 14.48
CA SER A 656 79.50 -25.54 15.96
C SER A 656 78.58 -24.57 16.72
N ASP A 657 77.80 -25.20 17.61
CA ASP A 657 77.69 -24.92 19.06
C ASP A 657 76.54 -24.07 19.63
N THR A 658 75.69 -24.81 20.36
CA THR A 658 75.25 -24.63 21.77
C THR A 658 73.76 -24.31 22.07
N ASN A 659 73.12 -25.35 22.63
CA ASN A 659 72.31 -25.40 23.85
C ASN A 659 71.18 -24.37 24.11
N SER A 660 69.95 -24.87 24.18
CA SER A 660 69.24 -25.18 25.46
C SER A 660 67.78 -25.58 25.15
N ALA A 661 67.38 -26.82 25.47
CA ALA A 661 66.45 -27.18 26.56
C ALA A 661 65.11 -26.40 26.52
N ILE A 662 63.95 -27.04 26.37
CA ILE A 662 63.28 -27.86 27.40
C ILE A 662 62.27 -28.82 26.73
N ALA A 663 62.14 -30.00 27.36
CA ALA A 663 61.35 -31.17 26.97
C ALA A 663 59.89 -31.15 27.49
N ASN A 664 59.06 -31.97 26.83
CA ASN A 664 57.97 -32.87 27.33
C ASN A 664 57.08 -33.21 26.09
N THR A 665 57.12 -34.38 25.41
CA THR A 665 56.81 -35.79 25.77
C THR A 665 55.50 -35.92 26.56
N GLU A 666 54.46 -36.71 26.24
CA GLU A 666 54.15 -37.94 25.45
C GLU A 666 52.63 -37.88 25.07
N ALA A 667 52.13 -38.29 23.90
CA ALA A 667 51.95 -39.63 23.30
C ALA A 667 50.89 -40.56 23.97
N ASN A 668 49.79 -40.84 23.22
CA ASN A 668 49.05 -42.13 23.12
C ASN A 668 47.88 -41.95 22.10
N THR A 669 47.99 -42.37 20.83
CA THR A 669 47.64 -43.69 20.22
C THR A 669 46.15 -44.07 20.36
N ALA A 670 45.36 -43.99 19.27
CA ALA A 670 44.93 -45.08 18.35
C ALA A 670 43.39 -45.31 18.51
N ASP A 671 42.55 -45.66 17.54
CA ASP A 671 42.75 -46.38 16.28
C ASP A 671 41.51 -46.26 15.34
N SER A 672 41.72 -46.63 14.07
CA SER A 672 40.79 -47.10 13.02
C SER A 672 39.65 -46.15 12.55
N ALA A 673 39.63 -45.61 11.32
CA ALA A 673 39.53 -46.20 9.96
C ALA A 673 38.07 -46.35 9.46
N ASN A 674 37.67 -45.53 8.48
CA ASN A 674 36.96 -46.04 7.30
C ASN A 674 37.14 -45.13 6.08
N THR A 675 37.64 -45.74 5.01
CA THR A 675 38.01 -45.15 3.73
C THR A 675 36.87 -45.37 2.74
N ALA A 676 36.47 -44.34 1.99
CA ALA A 676 35.74 -44.53 0.73
C ALA A 676 36.17 -43.45 -0.27
N ILE A 677 37.07 -43.87 -1.15
CA ILE A 677 37.53 -43.19 -2.36
C ILE A 677 36.63 -43.67 -3.51
N CYS A 678 36.16 -42.76 -4.37
CA CYS A 678 35.88 -42.97 -5.80
C CYS A 678 35.54 -41.61 -6.44
N THR A 679 36.54 -40.90 -6.98
CA THR A 679 36.91 -40.81 -8.42
C THR A 679 36.13 -39.77 -9.22
N GLU A 680 36.84 -38.70 -9.59
CA GLU A 680 36.56 -37.80 -10.72
C GLU A 680 36.66 -38.54 -12.07
N PRO A 681 36.06 -37.99 -13.14
CA PRO A 681 36.61 -38.17 -14.49
C PRO A 681 37.02 -36.83 -15.11
N GLN A 682 38.28 -36.79 -15.56
CA GLN A 682 38.81 -35.81 -16.50
C GLN A 682 38.23 -36.03 -17.91
N ASN A 683 37.78 -34.93 -18.50
CA ASN A 683 38.18 -34.40 -19.82
C ASN A 683 38.25 -35.34 -21.04
N THR A 684 37.41 -35.07 -22.05
CA THR A 684 37.78 -35.23 -23.48
C THR A 684 37.14 -34.14 -24.33
N GLN A 685 38.01 -33.47 -25.08
CA GLN A 685 37.71 -32.60 -26.22
C GLN A 685 36.94 -33.36 -27.32
N ASN A 686 35.91 -32.71 -27.87
CA ASN A 686 35.68 -32.51 -29.30
C ASN A 686 34.57 -31.50 -29.51
#